data_AF-A0A7X3PXQ5-F1
#
_entry.id   AF-A0A7X3PXQ5-F1
#
_cell.length_a   1.000
_cell.length_b   1.000
_cell.length_c   1.000
_cell.angle_alpha   90.00
_cell.angle_beta   90.00
_cell.angle_gamma   90.00
#
_symmetry.space_group_name_H-M   'P 1'
#
loop_
_entity.id
_entity.type
_entity.pdbx_description
1 polymer ?
#
loop_
_entity_poly.entity_id
_entity_poly.type
_entity_poly.pdbx_seq_one_letter_code
_entity_poly.pdbx_strand_id
1 'polypeptide(L)'
;MSQAHPTANSIAGGSPPSSSFLAKIGLRTLRRWVDHGARGVITLGGWATIFSIFGIFAYLFIEVAPLFYAAAWSEETSVQIGSLDEIPPQNVSVGINEYMEVGYVLRNGDIAFYTFPGGTPISLDPSVLSPSTTLRTGVVERSRRMPVFEKGEITALARSPGRDHVYGLGTSIGRVLPLYVTFRVTFKDDVRHTEPVVTAGEPFEAAPDASPIARLAYRETDGGPIAAVLTGSGRLFLTKAEEPEAGGLFALETESKLLQAEITDDGVDALSVLVLDDLGETLLGGTKDGKLFYWDIRDIRSPRLMGIYSTGTSVTALSYLIGDRSIVVGTEQGTVAVWMSVIDPDVGGDPRLEKIRNFSPHDGAVTTISPSLRDKGFLTAGVSGSVALHHSTSGQTLVRIPGNGSAVLSAMFAPKTDGALVLDDSGRLITYDIENEHPESTFSSLFFPVLYEGYEESLHIWQSTGGSDEFEPKFGLWPIMFGTLKGTVYAMLLATPLAVLGAIYTAMFMRPNVRAVVKPVVETMAAFPTVVLGFLAGLWFAPLLEKIFPAVAAMFLLIPLAVVVVCVGWQFLPSRLKGTSGNVTELTVFMLVLAGTTWFCLQLNHQIESWLFDSNYKGWLQSSFGLAYDQRNALVIAFAMGMAVIPTIFSISEDSLSNVPPHLIAGSLALGATPWQTLTKLVIISASPGVFSALMIGLGRVVGETMIVLMATGNTPVMDMNLFNGFRTLSANIAVEMPEAPHGGTLYRLLFLAGLLLFVFTSIVNTLAEIVRQRLRARYSQF
;
A
#
# COMPACT_ATOMS: atom_id res chain seq x y z
N MET A 1 -6.46 75.35 -57.24
CA MET A 1 -6.61 76.49 -56.31
C MET A 1 -5.81 76.14 -55.06
N SER A 2 -4.65 76.70 -54.71
CA SER A 2 -3.78 77.79 -55.18
C SER A 2 -2.36 77.41 -54.67
N GLN A 3 -1.40 77.02 -55.53
CA GLN A 3 -0.16 77.77 -55.87
C GLN A 3 0.66 78.30 -54.67
N ALA A 4 1.99 78.19 -54.54
CA ALA A 4 3.09 77.70 -55.39
C ALA A 4 4.41 77.64 -54.55
N HIS A 5 5.39 76.83 -54.99
CA HIS A 5 6.85 77.01 -54.72
C HIS A 5 7.37 78.27 -55.48
N PRO A 6 8.62 78.83 -55.33
CA PRO A 6 9.89 78.20 -54.92
C PRO A 6 10.92 79.13 -54.19
N THR A 7 12.17 78.63 -54.02
CA THR A 7 13.49 79.31 -54.12
C THR A 7 14.45 79.21 -52.92
N ALA A 8 15.73 79.12 -53.29
CA ALA A 8 16.89 78.67 -52.55
C ALA A 8 17.92 79.79 -52.30
N ASN A 9 18.92 79.49 -51.46
CA ASN A 9 20.17 80.22 -51.15
C ASN A 9 19.98 81.53 -50.33
N SER A 10 20.80 81.93 -49.34
CA SER A 10 22.21 81.61 -49.04
C SER A 10 22.61 82.11 -47.61
N ILE A 11 23.50 81.37 -46.92
CA ILE A 11 24.63 81.81 -46.05
C ILE A 11 24.37 82.80 -44.88
N ALA A 12 24.50 82.31 -43.63
CA ALA A 12 25.59 82.68 -42.69
C ALA A 12 25.27 82.29 -41.23
N GLY A 13 26.17 81.52 -40.62
CA GLY A 13 26.60 81.64 -39.22
C GLY A 13 25.55 81.58 -38.10
N GLY A 14 25.43 80.40 -37.47
CA GLY A 14 24.79 80.28 -36.16
C GLY A 14 24.61 78.84 -35.72
N SER A 15 25.64 78.26 -35.10
CA SER A 15 25.53 77.00 -34.36
C SER A 15 24.47 77.13 -33.25
N PRO A 16 23.42 76.27 -33.18
CA PRO A 16 22.58 76.20 -32.00
C PRO A 16 23.24 75.32 -30.93
N PRO A 17 22.98 75.58 -29.64
CA PRO A 17 23.78 75.08 -28.54
C PRO A 17 23.53 73.60 -28.24
N SER A 18 24.58 72.95 -27.74
CA SER A 18 24.64 71.59 -27.22
C SER A 18 23.70 71.36 -26.04
N SER A 19 22.52 70.81 -26.27
CA SER A 19 21.64 70.27 -25.23
C SER A 19 21.21 68.83 -25.56
N SER A 20 22.10 67.84 -25.40
CA SER A 20 21.68 66.42 -25.19
C SER A 20 22.77 65.43 -24.75
N PHE A 21 23.94 65.87 -24.28
CA PHE A 21 24.98 64.93 -23.83
C PHE A 21 24.75 64.44 -22.39
N LEU A 22 24.37 65.33 -21.47
CA LEU A 22 24.14 64.99 -20.06
C LEU A 22 22.87 64.14 -19.82
N ALA A 23 21.81 64.37 -20.59
CA ALA A 23 20.58 63.55 -20.51
C ALA A 23 20.81 62.10 -20.97
N LYS A 24 21.67 61.87 -21.98
CA LYS A 24 22.05 60.52 -22.45
C LYS A 24 22.97 59.78 -21.48
N ILE A 25 23.74 60.50 -20.66
CA ILE A 25 24.62 59.90 -19.64
C ILE A 25 23.79 59.42 -18.44
N GLY A 26 22.84 60.22 -17.95
CA GLY A 26 21.94 59.84 -16.85
C GLY A 26 21.08 58.62 -17.17
N LEU A 27 20.56 58.51 -18.40
CA LEU A 27 19.80 57.34 -18.86
C LEU A 27 20.68 56.09 -19.02
N ARG A 28 21.96 56.23 -19.37
CA ARG A 28 22.90 55.10 -19.48
C ARG A 28 23.34 54.57 -18.12
N THR A 29 23.59 55.43 -17.14
CA THR A 29 23.92 55.02 -15.78
C THR A 29 22.72 54.39 -15.09
N LEU A 30 21.52 54.97 -15.24
CA LEU A 30 20.28 54.39 -14.74
C LEU A 30 20.03 53.00 -15.34
N ARG A 31 20.18 52.84 -16.66
CA ARG A 31 20.02 51.54 -17.34
C ARG A 31 21.03 50.50 -16.86
N ARG A 32 22.28 50.88 -16.59
CA ARG A 32 23.28 49.96 -16.01
C ARG A 32 22.91 49.51 -14.59
N TRP A 33 22.41 50.41 -13.75
CA TRP A 33 21.92 50.06 -12.41
C TRP A 33 20.69 49.15 -12.48
N VAL A 34 19.75 49.42 -13.39
CA VAL A 34 18.59 48.56 -13.65
C VAL A 34 19.03 47.18 -14.17
N ASP A 35 19.97 47.11 -15.11
CA ASP A 35 20.49 45.84 -15.64
C ASP A 35 21.24 45.03 -14.56
N HIS A 36 21.99 45.71 -13.68
CA HIS A 36 22.70 45.06 -12.58
C HIS A 36 21.74 44.57 -11.49
N GLY A 37 20.74 45.39 -11.14
CA GLY A 37 19.65 45.00 -10.24
C GLY A 37 18.84 43.83 -10.79
N ALA A 38 18.47 43.87 -12.08
CA ALA A 38 17.75 42.78 -12.75
C ALA A 38 18.56 41.47 -12.77
N ARG A 39 19.87 41.53 -13.04
CA ARG A 39 20.74 40.36 -12.92
C ARG A 39 20.77 39.81 -11.51
N GLY A 40 20.90 40.67 -10.50
CA GLY A 40 20.87 40.27 -9.09
C GLY A 40 19.55 39.59 -8.71
N VAL A 41 18.41 40.12 -9.17
CA VAL A 41 17.09 39.52 -8.94
C VAL A 41 16.96 38.16 -9.64
N ILE A 42 17.42 38.05 -10.89
CA ILE A 42 17.35 36.78 -11.65
C ILE A 42 18.25 35.71 -11.02
N THR A 43 19.48 36.06 -10.62
CA THR A 43 20.39 35.10 -9.98
C THR A 43 19.89 34.68 -8.61
N LEU A 44 19.39 35.62 -7.80
CA LEU A 44 18.81 35.31 -6.49
C LEU A 44 17.55 34.46 -6.63
N GLY A 45 16.68 34.76 -7.61
CA GLY A 45 15.51 33.95 -7.94
C GLY A 45 15.88 32.52 -8.38
N GLY A 46 16.92 32.39 -9.21
CA GLY A 46 17.47 31.10 -9.62
C GLY A 46 18.00 30.28 -8.43
N TRP A 47 18.80 30.90 -7.56
CA TRP A 47 19.26 30.26 -6.32
C TRP A 47 18.09 29.87 -5.41
N ALA A 48 17.10 30.75 -5.24
CA ALA A 48 15.92 30.46 -4.43
C ALA A 48 15.16 29.23 -4.95
N THR A 49 14.99 29.09 -6.28
CA THR A 49 14.33 27.92 -6.88
C THR A 49 15.13 26.64 -6.62
N ILE A 50 16.45 26.68 -6.77
CA ILE A 50 17.32 25.52 -6.48
C ILE A 50 17.21 25.13 -5.01
N PHE A 51 17.28 26.10 -4.09
CA PHE A 51 17.12 25.83 -2.65
C PHE A 51 15.73 25.32 -2.30
N SER A 52 14.66 25.80 -2.97
CA SER A 52 13.32 25.28 -2.78
C SER A 52 13.19 23.84 -3.25
N ILE A 53 13.71 23.50 -4.44
CA ILE A 53 13.67 22.12 -4.96
C ILE A 53 14.47 21.18 -4.05
N PHE A 54 15.67 21.59 -3.63
CA PHE A 54 16.48 20.83 -2.69
C PHE A 54 15.80 20.71 -1.32
N GLY A 55 15.16 21.78 -0.84
CA GLY A 55 14.39 21.78 0.40
C GLY A 55 13.20 20.83 0.37
N ILE A 56 12.45 20.79 -0.74
CA ILE A 56 11.36 19.82 -0.95
C ILE A 56 11.94 18.40 -0.94
N PHE A 57 13.03 18.14 -1.67
CA PHE A 57 13.67 16.83 -1.67
C PHE A 57 14.14 16.41 -0.27
N ALA A 58 14.78 17.32 0.46
CA ALA A 58 15.23 17.07 1.83
C ALA A 58 14.05 16.80 2.77
N TYR A 59 12.96 17.55 2.63
CA TYR A 59 11.73 17.33 3.40
C TYR A 59 11.12 15.96 3.11
N LEU A 60 10.94 15.61 1.83
CA LEU A 60 10.45 14.28 1.43
C LEU A 60 11.35 13.17 1.99
N PHE A 61 12.66 13.35 1.92
CA PHE A 61 13.62 12.38 2.44
C PHE A 61 13.52 12.23 3.97
N ILE A 62 13.40 13.33 4.70
CA ILE A 62 13.24 13.32 6.17
C ILE A 62 11.97 12.59 6.59
N GLU A 63 10.86 12.80 5.89
CA GLU A 63 9.60 12.12 6.20
C GLU A 63 9.64 10.62 5.89
N VAL A 64 10.43 10.22 4.90
CA VAL A 64 10.58 8.83 4.44
C VAL A 64 11.60 8.05 5.25
N ALA A 65 12.68 8.68 5.71
CA ALA A 65 13.80 7.99 6.37
C ALA A 65 13.39 7.08 7.55
N PRO A 66 12.43 7.46 8.43
CA PRO A 66 12.00 6.62 9.55
C PRO A 66 11.43 5.25 9.14
N LEU A 67 10.89 5.12 7.93
CA LEU A 67 10.38 3.84 7.40
C LEU A 67 11.43 2.73 7.32
N PHE A 68 12.72 3.09 7.36
CA PHE A 68 13.84 2.17 7.21
C PHE A 68 14.75 2.14 8.44
N TYR A 69 14.36 2.80 9.53
CA TYR A 69 15.08 2.68 10.78
C TYR A 69 14.90 1.26 11.34
N ALA A 70 16.01 0.69 11.81
CA ALA A 70 15.95 -0.57 12.52
C ALA A 70 15.21 -0.35 13.84
N ALA A 71 14.42 -1.34 14.25
CA ALA A 71 13.77 -1.30 15.55
C ALA A 71 14.83 -1.19 16.66
N ALA A 72 14.56 -0.31 17.63
CA ALA A 72 15.42 -0.08 18.77
C ALA A 72 14.80 -0.75 20.01
N TRP A 73 15.65 -1.06 20.98
CA TRP A 73 15.21 -1.64 22.24
C TRP A 73 16.09 -1.14 23.38
N SER A 74 15.52 -1.05 24.57
CA SER A 74 16.24 -0.79 25.80
C SER A 74 15.66 -1.60 26.97
N GLU A 75 16.50 -2.01 27.91
CA GLU A 75 16.05 -2.61 29.17
C GLU A 75 15.72 -1.47 30.14
N GLU A 76 14.44 -1.32 30.50
CA GLU A 76 14.02 -0.25 31.41
C GLU A 76 14.18 -0.64 32.88
N THR A 77 13.70 -1.83 33.24
CA THR A 77 13.62 -2.25 34.64
C THR A 77 13.77 -3.77 34.74
N SER A 78 14.56 -4.21 35.74
CA SER A 78 14.73 -5.63 36.07
C SER A 78 14.52 -5.82 37.58
N VAL A 79 13.60 -6.70 37.96
CA VAL A 79 13.19 -6.94 39.35
C VAL A 79 13.31 -8.42 39.68
N GLN A 80 13.89 -8.74 40.84
CA GLN A 80 13.91 -10.10 41.36
C GLN A 80 12.63 -10.40 42.12
N ILE A 81 11.83 -11.39 41.69
CA ILE A 81 10.51 -11.70 42.27
C ILE A 81 10.49 -12.96 43.16
N GLY A 82 11.65 -13.59 43.36
CA GLY A 82 11.85 -14.82 44.15
C GLY A 82 12.16 -16.04 43.26
N SER A 83 12.63 -17.14 43.86
CA SER A 83 12.91 -18.38 43.12
C SER A 83 11.62 -19.01 42.57
N LEU A 84 11.71 -19.53 41.35
CA LEU A 84 10.66 -20.26 40.64
C LEU A 84 11.01 -21.75 40.45
N ASP A 85 12.07 -22.25 41.12
CA ASP A 85 12.66 -23.58 40.87
C ASP A 85 11.69 -24.75 41.07
N GLU A 86 10.62 -24.56 41.85
CA GLU A 86 9.63 -25.60 42.15
C GLU A 86 8.38 -25.54 41.25
N ILE A 87 8.27 -24.54 40.35
CA ILE A 87 7.06 -24.31 39.55
C ILE A 87 7.29 -24.76 38.10
N PRO A 88 6.45 -25.66 37.55
CA PRO A 88 6.53 -26.04 36.14
C PRO A 88 6.40 -24.81 35.22
N PRO A 89 7.21 -24.67 34.15
CA PRO A 89 7.16 -23.53 33.24
C PRO A 89 5.76 -23.26 32.67
N GLN A 90 5.01 -24.32 32.38
CA GLN A 90 3.63 -24.28 31.88
C GLN A 90 2.59 -23.70 32.86
N ASN A 91 2.96 -23.48 34.13
CA ASN A 91 2.09 -22.92 35.18
C ASN A 91 2.46 -21.47 35.53
N VAL A 92 3.31 -20.84 34.71
CA VAL A 92 3.76 -19.46 34.89
C VAL A 92 3.33 -18.65 33.67
N SER A 93 2.73 -17.49 33.92
CA SER A 93 2.47 -16.51 32.88
C SER A 93 2.68 -15.10 33.40
N VAL A 94 3.02 -14.19 32.50
CA VAL A 94 3.11 -12.76 32.79
C VAL A 94 2.09 -11.98 31.97
N GLY A 95 1.70 -10.83 32.48
CA GLY A 95 1.02 -9.85 31.67
C GLY A 95 1.24 -8.41 32.11
N ILE A 96 0.96 -7.47 31.21
CA ILE A 96 1.22 -6.05 31.41
C ILE A 96 0.12 -5.21 30.78
N ASN A 97 -0.28 -4.13 31.44
CA ASN A 97 -1.31 -3.23 30.91
C ASN A 97 -0.84 -2.45 29.68
N GLU A 98 -1.79 -1.84 28.97
CA GLU A 98 -1.57 -1.07 27.73
C GLU A 98 -0.67 0.18 27.85
N TYR A 99 -0.31 0.58 29.07
CA TYR A 99 0.56 1.74 29.33
C TYR A 99 1.90 1.32 29.96
N MET A 100 2.15 0.02 30.10
CA MET A 100 3.36 -0.53 30.73
C MET A 100 3.62 -0.01 32.16
N GLU A 101 2.56 0.36 32.89
CA GLU A 101 2.64 0.87 34.27
C GLU A 101 2.44 -0.23 35.30
N VAL A 102 1.60 -1.22 34.99
CA VAL A 102 1.24 -2.31 35.92
C VAL A 102 1.37 -3.63 35.19
N GLY A 103 2.30 -4.46 35.67
CA GLY A 103 2.47 -5.84 35.26
C GLY A 103 2.07 -6.81 36.36
N TYR A 104 1.90 -8.08 36.00
CA TYR A 104 1.65 -9.15 36.95
C TYR A 104 2.32 -10.45 36.53
N VAL A 105 2.50 -11.30 37.53
CA VAL A 105 3.01 -12.66 37.40
C VAL A 105 1.99 -13.60 38.01
N LEU A 106 1.52 -14.55 37.22
CA LEU A 106 0.60 -15.60 37.60
C LEU A 106 1.39 -16.91 37.74
N ARG A 107 1.36 -17.51 38.93
CA ARG A 107 2.12 -18.74 39.25
C ARG A 107 1.27 -19.69 40.08
N ASN A 108 1.00 -20.91 39.60
CA ASN A 108 0.17 -21.90 40.30
C ASN A 108 -1.18 -21.34 40.83
N GLY A 109 -1.78 -20.38 40.11
CA GLY A 109 -3.03 -19.71 40.52
C GLY A 109 -2.90 -18.53 41.49
N ASP A 110 -1.70 -18.26 42.00
CA ASP A 110 -1.42 -17.03 42.74
C ASP A 110 -1.00 -15.92 41.75
N ILE A 111 -1.60 -14.74 41.89
CA ILE A 111 -1.27 -13.56 41.07
C ILE A 111 -0.60 -12.48 41.92
N ALA A 112 0.53 -11.98 41.45
CA ALA A 112 1.27 -10.88 42.07
C ALA A 112 1.41 -9.72 41.09
N PHE A 113 1.11 -8.51 41.54
CA PHE A 113 1.16 -7.28 40.72
C PHE A 113 2.37 -6.43 41.07
N TYR A 114 2.94 -5.79 40.06
CA TYR A 114 4.12 -4.94 40.14
C TYR A 114 3.87 -3.65 39.35
N THR A 115 4.37 -2.54 39.88
CA THR A 115 4.38 -1.24 39.18
C THR A 115 5.68 -1.06 38.41
N PHE A 116 5.63 -0.39 37.26
CA PHE A 116 6.78 -0.04 36.42
C PHE A 116 6.75 1.48 36.11
N PRO A 117 7.91 2.15 35.96
CA PRO A 117 9.29 1.63 35.96
C PRO A 117 9.95 1.41 37.35
N GLY A 118 9.17 1.27 38.43
CA GLY A 118 9.72 1.12 39.80
C GLY A 118 9.96 -0.32 40.27
N GLY A 119 9.33 -1.30 39.63
CA GLY A 119 9.34 -2.69 40.08
C GLY A 119 8.68 -2.97 41.43
N THR A 120 7.89 -2.03 41.97
CA THR A 120 7.39 -2.14 43.34
C THR A 120 6.14 -3.02 43.41
N PRO A 121 6.07 -4.01 44.32
CA PRO A 121 4.91 -4.89 44.42
C PRO A 121 3.69 -4.14 44.94
N ILE A 122 2.54 -4.36 44.30
CA ILE A 122 1.26 -3.78 44.72
C ILE A 122 0.61 -4.70 45.75
N SER A 123 0.33 -4.17 46.94
CA SER A 123 -0.52 -4.85 47.92
C SER A 123 -1.99 -4.62 47.58
N LEU A 124 -2.67 -5.65 47.06
CA LEU A 124 -4.12 -5.60 46.86
C LEU A 124 -4.85 -5.55 48.21
N ASP A 125 -5.82 -4.63 48.33
CA ASP A 125 -6.77 -4.62 49.44
C ASP A 125 -7.77 -5.79 49.23
N PRO A 126 -8.04 -6.66 50.23
CA PRO A 126 -8.90 -7.84 50.06
C PRO A 126 -10.34 -7.55 49.58
N SER A 127 -10.77 -6.29 49.64
CA SER A 127 -12.05 -5.78 49.17
C SER A 127 -12.16 -5.66 47.63
N VAL A 128 -11.04 -5.70 46.91
CA VAL A 128 -10.96 -5.53 45.44
C VAL A 128 -11.19 -6.86 44.69
N LEU A 129 -11.08 -8.00 45.39
CA LEU A 129 -11.57 -9.29 44.90
C LEU A 129 -13.10 -9.23 44.91
N SER A 130 -13.69 -8.82 43.79
CA SER A 130 -15.15 -8.80 43.66
C SER A 130 -15.66 -10.26 43.69
N PRO A 131 -16.52 -10.64 44.64
CA PRO A 131 -17.16 -11.94 44.61
C PRO A 131 -18.23 -11.91 43.51
N SER A 132 -17.94 -12.49 42.35
CA SER A 132 -18.95 -12.73 41.31
C SER A 132 -19.86 -13.92 41.63
N THR A 133 -19.62 -14.67 42.71
CA THR A 133 -20.53 -15.75 43.12
C THR A 133 -20.79 -15.70 44.62
N THR A 134 -22.07 -15.63 44.98
CA THR A 134 -22.55 -15.79 46.35
C THR A 134 -22.27 -17.23 46.79
N LEU A 135 -21.07 -17.53 47.26
CA LEU A 135 -20.79 -18.78 47.96
C LEU A 135 -21.59 -18.78 49.27
N ARG A 136 -22.69 -19.51 49.26
CA ARG A 136 -23.43 -19.91 50.48
C ARG A 136 -22.54 -20.82 51.31
N THR A 137 -21.63 -20.24 52.08
CA THR A 137 -21.17 -20.71 53.39
C THR A 137 -20.18 -19.69 53.93
N GLY A 138 -20.49 -19.14 55.10
CA GLY A 138 -19.70 -18.12 55.74
C GLY A 138 -18.33 -18.60 56.20
N VAL A 139 -17.55 -17.61 56.64
CA VAL A 139 -16.19 -17.63 57.20
C VAL A 139 -15.11 -17.29 56.16
N VAL A 140 -14.80 -15.99 56.09
CA VAL A 140 -13.63 -15.43 55.40
C VAL A 140 -12.47 -15.44 56.39
N GLU A 141 -11.54 -16.39 56.25
CA GLU A 141 -10.23 -16.31 56.90
C GLU A 141 -9.22 -15.56 56.03
N ARG A 142 -8.47 -14.69 56.71
CA ARG A 142 -7.42 -13.81 56.17
C ARG A 142 -6.24 -14.63 55.64
N SER A 143 -6.05 -14.68 54.32
CA SER A 143 -4.72 -14.95 53.73
C SER A 143 -4.59 -14.35 52.33
N ARG A 144 -3.36 -14.02 51.92
CA ARG A 144 -2.94 -13.46 50.62
C ARG A 144 -3.21 -14.37 49.41
N ARG A 145 -4.01 -15.42 49.55
CA ARG A 145 -4.34 -16.39 48.51
C ARG A 145 -5.69 -16.01 47.91
N MET A 146 -5.82 -16.12 46.59
CA MET A 146 -7.15 -16.11 45.94
C MET A 146 -8.06 -17.11 46.69
N PRO A 147 -9.39 -16.87 46.77
CA PRO A 147 -10.31 -17.73 47.51
C PRO A 147 -10.01 -19.21 47.23
N VAL A 148 -9.61 -19.90 48.30
CA VAL A 148 -9.14 -21.29 48.25
C VAL A 148 -10.18 -22.15 47.56
N PHE A 149 -9.80 -22.66 46.38
CA PHE A 149 -10.58 -23.55 45.53
C PHE A 149 -10.93 -24.83 46.30
N GLU A 150 -12.21 -25.09 46.52
CA GLU A 150 -12.64 -26.23 47.35
C GLU A 150 -12.27 -27.61 46.77
N LYS A 151 -11.80 -27.73 45.51
CA LYS A 151 -11.29 -29.00 44.95
C LYS A 151 -10.25 -28.80 43.82
N GLY A 152 -9.02 -29.28 44.03
CA GLY A 152 -7.99 -29.51 43.00
C GLY A 152 -6.83 -28.50 42.95
N GLU A 153 -5.59 -28.99 42.77
CA GLU A 153 -4.38 -28.17 42.55
C GLU A 153 -4.30 -27.70 41.09
N ILE A 154 -3.71 -26.54 40.82
CA ILE A 154 -3.54 -26.04 39.45
C ILE A 154 -2.38 -26.77 38.77
N THR A 155 -2.66 -27.37 37.62
CA THR A 155 -1.76 -28.28 36.89
C THR A 155 -1.39 -27.81 35.49
N ALA A 156 -2.19 -26.90 34.92
CA ALA A 156 -1.93 -26.25 33.64
C ALA A 156 -2.49 -24.82 33.62
N LEU A 157 -1.87 -23.95 32.82
CA LEU A 157 -2.32 -22.59 32.58
C LEU A 157 -2.33 -22.34 31.07
N ALA A 158 -3.41 -21.74 30.58
CA ALA A 158 -3.51 -21.27 29.21
C ALA A 158 -3.91 -19.80 29.20
N ARG A 159 -3.18 -18.99 28.46
CA ARG A 159 -3.58 -17.62 28.16
C ARG A 159 -4.49 -17.63 26.96
N SER A 160 -5.63 -16.94 27.03
CA SER A 160 -6.38 -16.57 25.83
C SER A 160 -5.60 -15.47 25.11
N PRO A 161 -5.18 -15.67 23.87
CA PRO A 161 -4.74 -14.58 23.01
C PRO A 161 -5.85 -13.51 22.92
N GLY A 162 -5.47 -12.23 22.80
CA GLY A 162 -6.42 -11.12 22.80
C GLY A 162 -6.02 -9.97 23.73
N ARG A 163 -6.84 -8.91 23.71
CA ARG A 163 -6.66 -7.68 24.52
C ARG A 163 -7.05 -7.88 25.97
N ASP A 164 -8.05 -8.70 26.21
CA ASP A 164 -8.49 -9.01 27.56
C ASP A 164 -7.52 -10.03 28.14
N HIS A 165 -6.93 -9.73 29.30
CA HIS A 165 -5.98 -10.61 29.96
C HIS A 165 -6.71 -11.78 30.61
N VAL A 166 -7.15 -12.70 29.75
CA VAL A 166 -7.98 -13.84 30.10
C VAL A 166 -7.14 -15.10 30.14
N TYR A 167 -7.38 -15.93 31.15
CA TYR A 167 -6.68 -17.17 31.37
C TYR A 167 -7.65 -18.30 31.70
N GLY A 168 -7.34 -19.50 31.22
CA GLY A 168 -7.91 -20.74 31.73
C GLY A 168 -6.93 -21.39 32.69
N LEU A 169 -7.37 -21.69 33.90
CA LEU A 169 -6.61 -22.43 34.91
C LEU A 169 -7.12 -23.87 35.00
N GLY A 170 -6.30 -24.83 34.59
CA GLY A 170 -6.62 -26.25 34.63
C GLY A 170 -6.27 -26.88 35.97
N THR A 171 -7.18 -27.68 36.51
CA THR A 171 -7.06 -28.29 37.84
C THR A 171 -6.70 -29.78 37.78
N SER A 172 -6.21 -30.33 38.90
CA SER A 172 -5.90 -31.76 39.06
C SER A 172 -7.13 -32.68 39.03
N ILE A 173 -8.34 -32.10 38.99
CA ILE A 173 -9.62 -32.80 38.98
C ILE A 173 -10.39 -32.63 37.66
N GLY A 174 -9.71 -32.21 36.57
CA GLY A 174 -10.33 -32.12 35.24
C GLY A 174 -11.26 -30.90 35.02
N ARG A 175 -11.20 -29.89 35.89
CA ARG A 175 -11.96 -28.63 35.73
C ARG A 175 -11.09 -27.50 35.22
N VAL A 176 -11.69 -26.59 34.46
CA VAL A 176 -11.07 -25.33 34.01
C VAL A 176 -11.78 -24.16 34.69
N LEU A 177 -10.98 -23.23 35.20
CA LEU A 177 -11.45 -21.99 35.81
C LEU A 177 -11.04 -20.80 34.92
N PRO A 178 -12.01 -20.02 34.42
CA PRO A 178 -11.73 -18.74 33.79
C PRO A 178 -11.21 -17.71 34.80
N LEU A 179 -10.17 -16.97 34.44
CA LEU A 179 -9.60 -15.89 35.23
C LEU A 179 -9.44 -14.66 34.33
N TYR A 180 -10.03 -13.54 34.74
CA TYR A 180 -10.00 -12.28 34.03
C TYR A 180 -9.20 -11.25 34.83
N VAL A 181 -8.14 -10.73 34.22
CA VAL A 181 -7.37 -9.61 34.77
C VAL A 181 -7.72 -8.36 33.99
N THR A 182 -8.28 -7.36 34.65
CA THR A 182 -8.66 -6.09 34.03
C THR A 182 -7.95 -4.95 34.73
N PHE A 183 -7.75 -3.84 34.02
CA PHE A 183 -7.09 -2.65 34.57
C PHE A 183 -8.06 -1.49 34.55
N ARG A 184 -8.50 -1.06 35.74
CA ARG A 184 -9.38 0.10 35.88
C ARG A 184 -8.54 1.36 35.90
N VAL A 185 -8.73 2.21 34.91
CA VAL A 185 -8.07 3.51 34.84
C VAL A 185 -8.96 4.56 35.51
N THR A 186 -8.42 5.25 36.50
CA THR A 186 -9.05 6.40 37.16
C THR A 186 -8.15 7.62 37.04
N PHE A 187 -8.74 8.81 37.08
CA PHE A 187 -8.00 10.07 37.06
C PHE A 187 -8.23 10.79 38.38
N LYS A 188 -7.15 11.06 39.10
CA LYS A 188 -7.18 11.84 40.34
C LYS A 188 -6.15 12.96 40.22
N ASP A 189 -6.58 14.20 40.44
CA ASP A 189 -5.74 15.39 40.31
C ASP A 189 -5.02 15.48 38.94
N ASP A 190 -5.72 15.13 37.85
CA ASP A 190 -5.20 15.02 36.47
C ASP A 190 -4.06 13.98 36.26
N VAL A 191 -3.79 13.13 37.26
CA VAL A 191 -2.84 12.01 37.14
C VAL A 191 -3.61 10.71 36.91
N ARG A 192 -3.16 9.93 35.93
CA ARG A 192 -3.67 8.59 35.65
C ARG A 192 -3.27 7.64 36.78
N HIS A 193 -4.24 6.93 37.32
CA HIS A 193 -4.05 5.84 38.27
C HIS A 193 -4.67 4.56 37.72
N THR A 194 -3.84 3.55 37.51
CA THR A 194 -4.25 2.24 36.99
C THR A 194 -4.33 1.24 38.14
N GLU A 195 -5.53 0.71 38.42
CA GLU A 195 -5.75 -0.30 39.45
C GLU A 195 -6.09 -1.67 38.81
N PRO A 196 -5.35 -2.73 39.13
CA PRO A 196 -5.70 -4.07 38.65
C PRO A 196 -6.91 -4.64 39.39
N VAL A 197 -7.81 -5.27 38.64
CA VAL A 197 -8.99 -5.97 39.16
C VAL A 197 -8.96 -7.40 38.62
N VAL A 198 -9.04 -8.37 39.53
CA VAL A 198 -9.04 -9.79 39.19
C VAL A 198 -10.42 -10.35 39.45
N THR A 199 -11.02 -10.96 38.43
CA THR A 199 -12.32 -11.62 38.51
C THR A 199 -12.16 -13.08 38.15
N ALA A 200 -12.73 -13.98 38.95
CA ALA A 200 -12.80 -15.40 38.62
C ALA A 200 -14.17 -15.72 38.03
N GLY A 201 -14.20 -16.47 36.92
CA GLY A 201 -15.43 -17.03 36.36
C GLY A 201 -15.89 -18.27 37.11
N GLU A 202 -17.00 -18.85 36.68
CA GLU A 202 -17.46 -20.12 37.25
C GLU A 202 -16.62 -21.30 36.70
N PRO A 203 -16.07 -22.18 37.56
CA PRO A 203 -15.33 -23.34 37.09
C PRO A 203 -16.27 -24.32 36.38
N PHE A 204 -15.87 -24.78 35.21
CA PHE A 204 -16.60 -25.78 34.44
C PHE A 204 -15.81 -27.08 34.29
N GLU A 205 -16.54 -28.17 34.05
CA GLU A 205 -15.94 -29.49 33.79
C GLU A 205 -15.42 -29.53 32.36
N ALA A 206 -14.13 -29.82 32.19
CA ALA A 206 -13.47 -29.85 30.89
C ALA A 206 -12.96 -31.25 30.51
N ALA A 207 -12.65 -32.08 31.51
CA ALA A 207 -12.32 -33.49 31.36
C ALA A 207 -13.32 -34.34 32.18
N PRO A 208 -14.22 -35.11 31.53
CA PRO A 208 -15.27 -35.90 32.21
C PRO A 208 -14.74 -37.01 33.11
N ASP A 209 -13.49 -37.40 32.91
CA ASP A 209 -12.83 -38.47 33.67
C ASP A 209 -12.17 -37.97 34.97
N ALA A 210 -12.31 -36.68 35.29
CA ALA A 210 -11.69 -36.02 36.44
C ALA A 210 -10.16 -36.22 36.54
N SER A 211 -9.49 -36.50 35.41
CA SER A 211 -8.04 -36.64 35.35
C SER A 211 -7.32 -35.29 35.49
N PRO A 212 -6.09 -35.26 36.00
CA PRO A 212 -5.28 -34.03 36.01
C PRO A 212 -5.05 -33.47 34.61
N ILE A 213 -5.17 -32.15 34.46
CA ILE A 213 -4.95 -31.49 33.18
C ILE A 213 -3.45 -31.31 32.93
N ALA A 214 -2.93 -31.91 31.87
CA ALA A 214 -1.51 -31.83 31.49
C ALA A 214 -1.23 -30.69 30.51
N ARG A 215 -2.13 -30.44 29.54
CA ARG A 215 -2.08 -29.30 28.62
C ARG A 215 -3.46 -28.70 28.46
N LEU A 216 -3.49 -27.39 28.26
CA LEU A 216 -4.72 -26.62 28.11
C LEU A 216 -4.52 -25.61 26.97
N ALA A 217 -5.53 -25.51 26.10
CA ALA A 217 -5.79 -24.32 25.31
C ALA A 217 -7.15 -23.78 25.73
N TYR A 218 -7.26 -22.47 25.89
CA TYR A 218 -8.46 -21.82 26.41
C TYR A 218 -8.77 -20.55 25.62
N ARG A 219 -10.05 -20.33 25.33
CA ARG A 219 -10.59 -19.12 24.70
C ARG A 219 -11.90 -18.74 25.34
N GLU A 220 -12.11 -17.44 25.47
CA GLU A 220 -13.41 -16.87 25.79
C GLU A 220 -14.02 -16.32 24.50
N THR A 221 -15.19 -16.82 24.10
CA THR A 221 -15.90 -16.34 22.91
C THR A 221 -17.22 -15.67 23.31
N ASP A 222 -17.88 -14.97 22.38
CA ASP A 222 -19.21 -14.40 22.61
C ASP A 222 -20.26 -15.48 23.00
N GLY A 223 -20.08 -16.71 22.50
CA GLY A 223 -20.90 -17.87 22.84
C GLY A 223 -20.52 -18.58 24.15
N GLY A 224 -19.50 -18.08 24.85
CA GLY A 224 -18.98 -18.62 26.11
C GLY A 224 -17.61 -19.30 25.99
N PRO A 225 -17.15 -19.99 27.05
CA PRO A 225 -15.81 -20.56 27.12
C PRO A 225 -15.62 -21.78 26.20
N ILE A 226 -14.43 -21.88 25.63
CA ILE A 226 -13.97 -23.03 24.84
C ILE A 226 -12.62 -23.48 25.40
N ALA A 227 -12.50 -24.79 25.65
CA ALA A 227 -11.28 -25.40 26.17
C ALA A 227 -10.95 -26.69 25.41
N ALA A 228 -9.67 -26.84 25.06
CA ALA A 228 -9.08 -28.10 24.63
C ALA A 228 -8.10 -28.58 25.70
N VAL A 229 -8.32 -29.78 26.21
CA VAL A 229 -7.67 -30.30 27.42
C VAL A 229 -7.04 -31.65 27.12
N LEU A 230 -5.71 -31.73 27.23
CA LEU A 230 -5.00 -33.01 27.27
C LEU A 230 -4.85 -33.43 28.73
N THR A 231 -5.41 -34.58 29.10
CA THR A 231 -5.31 -35.14 30.45
C THR A 231 -3.97 -35.86 30.66
N GLY A 232 -3.58 -36.05 31.92
CA GLY A 232 -2.43 -36.88 32.28
C GLY A 232 -2.56 -38.36 31.87
N SER A 233 -3.76 -38.82 31.52
CA SER A 233 -4.01 -40.14 30.94
C SER A 233 -3.77 -40.20 29.43
N GLY A 234 -3.43 -39.07 28.79
CA GLY A 234 -3.16 -38.98 27.35
C GLY A 234 -4.39 -38.80 26.47
N ARG A 235 -5.54 -38.41 27.04
CA ARG A 235 -6.81 -38.22 26.32
C ARG A 235 -7.06 -36.74 26.07
N LEU A 236 -7.57 -36.38 24.89
CA LEU A 236 -7.87 -35.01 24.51
C LEU A 236 -9.37 -34.76 24.50
N PHE A 237 -9.84 -33.90 25.38
CA PHE A 237 -11.22 -33.47 25.46
C PHE A 237 -11.38 -32.05 24.93
N LEU A 238 -12.48 -31.82 24.23
CA LEU A 238 -12.95 -30.51 23.83
C LEU A 238 -14.20 -30.17 24.63
N THR A 239 -14.28 -28.96 25.14
CA THR A 239 -15.47 -28.41 25.81
C THR A 239 -15.79 -27.03 25.22
N LYS A 240 -17.05 -26.80 24.84
CA LYS A 240 -17.54 -25.51 24.31
C LYS A 240 -18.91 -25.21 24.90
N ALA A 241 -19.13 -23.97 25.32
CA ALA A 241 -20.46 -23.50 25.67
C ALA A 241 -21.36 -23.46 24.43
N GLU A 242 -22.57 -24.02 24.55
CA GLU A 242 -23.62 -23.94 23.55
C GLU A 242 -24.26 -22.55 23.64
N GLU A 243 -24.30 -21.83 22.53
CA GLU A 243 -25.04 -20.58 22.45
C GLU A 243 -26.51 -20.84 22.81
N PRO A 244 -27.08 -20.10 23.77
CA PRO A 244 -28.49 -20.23 24.06
C PRO A 244 -29.28 -19.87 22.79
N GLU A 245 -30.16 -20.76 22.32
CA GLU A 245 -31.06 -20.43 21.22
C GLU A 245 -31.77 -19.11 21.54
N ALA A 246 -31.73 -18.16 20.60
CA ALA A 246 -32.41 -16.88 20.71
C ALA A 246 -33.93 -17.11 20.77
N GLY A 247 -34.43 -17.51 21.93
CA GLY A 247 -35.84 -17.52 22.21
C GLY A 247 -36.33 -16.07 22.11
N GLY A 248 -37.50 -15.88 21.51
CA GLY A 248 -38.07 -14.55 21.28
C GLY A 248 -38.22 -13.74 22.58
N LEU A 249 -38.75 -12.51 22.47
CA LEU A 249 -38.83 -11.46 23.51
C LEU A 249 -39.26 -11.87 24.96
N PHE A 250 -39.68 -13.11 25.19
CA PHE A 250 -40.14 -13.69 26.46
C PHE A 250 -39.41 -14.98 26.88
N ALA A 251 -38.30 -15.36 26.24
CA ALA A 251 -37.53 -16.52 26.66
C ALA A 251 -36.79 -16.21 27.97
N LEU A 252 -37.04 -17.03 28.99
CA LEU A 252 -36.27 -17.05 30.23
C LEU A 252 -34.81 -17.39 29.89
N GLU A 253 -33.85 -16.68 30.50
CA GLU A 253 -32.42 -16.98 30.43
C GLU A 253 -32.24 -18.50 30.65
N THR A 254 -31.89 -19.19 29.56
CA THR A 254 -31.63 -20.63 29.59
C THR A 254 -30.17 -20.79 29.97
N GLU A 255 -29.87 -21.57 31.00
CA GLU A 255 -28.48 -21.88 31.39
C GLU A 255 -27.71 -22.40 30.16
N SER A 256 -26.51 -21.84 29.92
CA SER A 256 -25.65 -22.28 28.83
C SER A 256 -25.23 -23.72 29.07
N LYS A 257 -25.58 -24.60 28.12
CA LYS A 257 -25.23 -26.01 28.19
C LYS A 257 -23.81 -26.19 27.67
N LEU A 258 -23.00 -26.99 28.36
CA LEU A 258 -21.66 -27.33 27.87
C LEU A 258 -21.73 -28.55 26.96
N LEU A 259 -21.19 -28.42 25.75
CA LEU A 259 -20.96 -29.51 24.82
C LEU A 259 -19.55 -30.04 25.03
N GLN A 260 -19.40 -31.37 25.03
CA GLN A 260 -18.12 -32.03 25.21
C GLN A 260 -17.94 -33.13 24.17
N ALA A 261 -16.70 -33.33 23.75
CA ALA A 261 -16.30 -34.44 22.90
C ALA A 261 -14.86 -34.87 23.19
N GLU A 262 -14.51 -36.09 22.77
CA GLU A 262 -13.16 -36.62 22.86
C GLU A 262 -12.60 -36.79 21.45
N ILE A 263 -11.37 -36.29 21.23
CA ILE A 263 -10.60 -36.59 20.03
C ILE A 263 -9.82 -37.88 20.28
N THR A 264 -10.06 -38.87 19.42
CA THR A 264 -9.49 -40.23 19.55
C THR A 264 -8.51 -40.58 18.42
N ASP A 265 -8.07 -39.58 17.65
CA ASP A 265 -7.08 -39.75 16.58
C ASP A 265 -5.73 -40.26 17.12
N ASP A 266 -5.02 -41.08 16.32
CA ASP A 266 -3.72 -41.64 16.71
C ASP A 266 -2.65 -40.56 16.88
N GLY A 267 -1.92 -40.60 18.01
CA GLY A 267 -0.79 -39.70 18.30
C GLY A 267 -1.14 -38.44 19.09
N VAL A 268 -2.40 -38.32 19.53
CA VAL A 268 -2.89 -37.25 20.41
C VAL A 268 -2.21 -37.25 21.79
N ASP A 269 -1.81 -38.42 22.28
CA ASP A 269 -1.08 -38.60 23.54
C ASP A 269 0.33 -37.97 23.52
N ALA A 270 0.90 -37.77 22.34
CA ALA A 270 2.22 -37.16 22.13
C ALA A 270 2.20 -35.62 22.02
N LEU A 271 1.03 -34.99 22.18
CA LEU A 271 0.87 -33.54 22.08
C LEU A 271 1.62 -32.80 23.20
N SER A 272 2.46 -31.85 22.80
CA SER A 272 3.27 -30.99 23.68
C SER A 272 2.68 -29.59 23.86
N VAL A 273 1.94 -29.08 22.88
CA VAL A 273 1.33 -27.74 22.89
C VAL A 273 0.00 -27.75 22.13
N LEU A 274 -0.96 -26.95 22.60
CA LEU A 274 -2.29 -26.79 22.01
C LEU A 274 -2.58 -25.30 21.82
N VAL A 275 -3.29 -24.93 20.76
CA VAL A 275 -3.86 -23.58 20.61
C VAL A 275 -5.22 -23.65 19.92
N LEU A 276 -6.07 -22.68 20.24
CA LEU A 276 -7.37 -22.43 19.60
C LEU A 276 -7.33 -21.08 18.88
N ASP A 277 -8.01 -20.98 17.75
CA ASP A 277 -8.32 -19.68 17.13
C ASP A 277 -9.31 -18.88 17.99
N ASP A 278 -9.53 -17.61 17.65
CA ASP A 278 -10.35 -16.67 18.43
C ASP A 278 -11.83 -17.06 18.44
N LEU A 279 -12.33 -17.64 17.34
CA LEU A 279 -13.71 -18.12 17.21
C LEU A 279 -13.93 -19.54 17.77
N GLY A 280 -12.86 -20.25 18.15
CA GLY A 280 -12.91 -21.65 18.56
C GLY A 280 -13.52 -22.55 17.49
N GLU A 281 -13.16 -22.31 16.24
CA GLU A 281 -13.52 -23.10 15.05
C GLU A 281 -12.42 -24.09 14.69
N THR A 282 -11.18 -23.82 15.08
CA THR A 282 -10.03 -24.67 14.78
C THR A 282 -9.15 -24.94 16.00
N LEU A 283 -8.61 -26.16 16.07
CA LEU A 283 -7.64 -26.58 17.08
C LEU A 283 -6.35 -26.99 16.38
N LEU A 284 -5.22 -26.51 16.88
CA LEU A 284 -3.92 -27.04 16.52
C LEU A 284 -3.22 -27.67 17.70
N GLY A 285 -2.53 -28.77 17.41
CA GLY A 285 -1.69 -29.47 18.36
C GLY A 285 -0.31 -29.77 17.78
N GLY A 286 0.74 -29.37 18.48
CA GLY A 286 2.11 -29.76 18.17
C GLY A 286 2.54 -30.96 19.02
N THR A 287 3.32 -31.89 18.45
CA THR A 287 3.86 -33.05 19.18
C THR A 287 5.36 -32.95 19.44
N LYS A 288 5.82 -33.77 20.39
CA LYS A 288 7.26 -33.97 20.67
C LYS A 288 8.03 -34.60 19.51
N ASP A 289 7.34 -35.33 18.64
CA ASP A 289 7.94 -35.96 17.46
C ASP A 289 7.98 -35.04 16.23
N GLY A 290 7.54 -33.79 16.36
CA GLY A 290 7.56 -32.81 15.27
C GLY A 290 6.46 -32.99 14.23
N LYS A 291 5.25 -33.30 14.71
CA LYS A 291 4.02 -33.28 13.92
C LYS A 291 3.12 -32.14 14.41
N LEU A 292 2.42 -31.51 13.48
CA LEU A 292 1.35 -30.55 13.71
C LEU A 292 0.04 -31.18 13.25
N PHE A 293 -0.90 -31.31 14.17
CA PHE A 293 -2.26 -31.73 13.89
C PHE A 293 -3.15 -30.50 13.76
N TYR A 294 -4.04 -30.52 12.78
CA TYR A 294 -4.98 -29.44 12.50
C TYR A 294 -6.39 -30.00 12.42
N TRP A 295 -7.25 -29.57 13.34
CA TRP A 295 -8.63 -30.01 13.46
C TRP A 295 -9.61 -28.87 13.20
N ASP A 296 -10.69 -29.21 12.51
CA ASP A 296 -11.93 -28.42 12.41
C ASP A 296 -12.84 -28.82 13.58
N ILE A 297 -13.18 -27.85 14.43
CA ILE A 297 -13.98 -28.03 15.64
C ILE A 297 -15.23 -27.15 15.65
N ARG A 298 -15.66 -26.64 14.49
CA ARG A 298 -16.91 -25.86 14.34
C ARG A 298 -18.11 -26.60 14.91
N ASP A 299 -18.22 -27.90 14.63
CA ASP A 299 -19.08 -28.82 15.37
C ASP A 299 -18.25 -29.65 16.35
N ILE A 300 -18.21 -29.23 17.60
CA ILE A 300 -17.42 -29.89 18.65
C ILE A 300 -17.81 -31.35 18.86
N ARG A 301 -19.03 -31.76 18.53
CA ARG A 301 -19.50 -33.16 18.69
C ARG A 301 -18.91 -34.09 17.63
N SER A 302 -18.42 -33.52 16.53
CA SER A 302 -17.84 -34.26 15.41
C SER A 302 -16.53 -33.60 14.94
N PRO A 303 -15.51 -33.50 15.82
CA PRO A 303 -14.25 -32.86 15.46
C PRO A 303 -13.61 -33.63 14.31
N ARG A 304 -13.13 -32.90 13.30
CA ARG A 304 -12.61 -33.48 12.07
C ARG A 304 -11.14 -33.13 11.90
N LEU A 305 -10.27 -34.14 11.84
CA LEU A 305 -8.87 -33.96 11.52
C LEU A 305 -8.72 -33.58 10.04
N MET A 306 -8.23 -32.37 9.78
CA MET A 306 -8.03 -31.83 8.43
C MET A 306 -6.70 -32.26 7.84
N GLY A 307 -5.66 -32.41 8.68
CA GLY A 307 -4.35 -32.87 8.23
C GLY A 307 -3.30 -32.95 9.32
N ILE A 308 -2.23 -33.68 9.01
CA ILE A 308 -1.02 -33.79 9.85
C ILE A 308 0.18 -33.31 9.04
N TYR A 309 0.91 -32.33 9.57
CA TYR A 309 2.03 -31.68 8.89
C TYR A 309 3.32 -31.92 9.68
N SER A 310 4.46 -32.08 9.00
CA SER A 310 5.74 -32.29 9.68
C SER A 310 6.49 -30.97 9.85
N THR A 311 6.93 -30.70 11.08
CA THR A 311 7.87 -29.60 11.40
C THR A 311 9.33 -30.04 11.39
N GLY A 312 9.56 -31.36 11.32
CA GLY A 312 10.88 -32.00 11.36
C GLY A 312 11.46 -32.18 12.77
N THR A 313 11.00 -31.41 13.75
CA THR A 313 11.49 -31.40 15.14
C THR A 313 10.37 -31.08 16.13
N SER A 314 10.57 -31.48 17.39
CA SER A 314 9.65 -31.25 18.52
C SER A 314 9.10 -29.82 18.54
N VAL A 315 7.77 -29.69 18.57
CA VAL A 315 7.09 -28.39 18.66
C VAL A 315 7.00 -27.98 20.12
N THR A 316 7.57 -26.83 20.46
CA THR A 316 7.68 -26.35 21.85
C THR A 316 6.77 -25.17 22.13
N ALA A 317 6.47 -24.34 21.12
CA ALA A 317 5.57 -23.20 21.23
C ALA A 317 4.73 -23.05 19.97
N LEU A 318 3.47 -22.65 20.13
CA LEU A 318 2.53 -22.49 19.03
C LEU A 318 1.57 -21.34 19.37
N SER A 319 1.33 -20.44 18.42
CA SER A 319 0.41 -19.31 18.62
C SER A 319 -0.19 -18.82 17.31
N TYR A 320 -1.46 -18.41 17.32
CA TYR A 320 -2.08 -17.68 16.22
C TYR A 320 -1.65 -16.21 16.25
N LEU A 321 -1.49 -15.61 15.06
CA LEU A 321 -1.41 -14.16 14.92
C LEU A 321 -2.83 -13.57 14.85
N ILE A 322 -2.93 -12.25 15.05
CA ILE A 322 -4.20 -11.51 14.91
C ILE A 322 -4.93 -11.91 13.62
N GLY A 323 -6.24 -12.14 13.69
CA GLY A 323 -7.09 -12.61 12.59
C GLY A 323 -6.97 -14.10 12.23
N ASP A 324 -6.19 -14.90 12.99
CA ASP A 324 -6.14 -16.37 12.99
C ASP A 324 -5.87 -17.09 11.66
N ARG A 325 -5.39 -16.39 10.63
CA ARG A 325 -5.03 -17.02 9.34
C ARG A 325 -3.57 -17.53 9.32
N SER A 326 -2.74 -16.98 10.20
CA SER A 326 -1.32 -17.30 10.34
C SER A 326 -1.02 -17.91 11.71
N ILE A 327 -0.25 -19.00 11.70
CA ILE A 327 0.21 -19.71 12.90
C ILE A 327 1.73 -19.61 12.98
N VAL A 328 2.23 -19.20 14.13
CA VAL A 328 3.66 -19.26 14.44
C VAL A 328 3.97 -20.57 15.14
N VAL A 329 5.01 -21.25 14.65
CA VAL A 329 5.50 -22.52 15.17
C VAL A 329 6.94 -22.35 15.62
N GLY A 330 7.19 -22.57 16.91
CA GLY A 330 8.50 -22.62 17.54
C GLY A 330 8.90 -24.06 17.85
N THR A 331 10.16 -24.42 17.61
CA THR A 331 10.65 -25.79 17.83
C THR A 331 11.78 -25.86 18.85
N GLU A 332 12.10 -27.08 19.27
CA GLU A 332 13.21 -27.39 20.18
C GLU A 332 14.59 -27.00 19.62
N GLN A 333 14.75 -26.94 18.30
CA GLN A 333 16.00 -26.48 17.67
C GLN A 333 16.10 -24.94 17.60
N GLY A 334 15.08 -24.21 18.07
CA GLY A 334 15.04 -22.76 18.01
C GLY A 334 14.48 -22.20 16.70
N THR A 335 14.00 -23.05 15.78
CA THR A 335 13.43 -22.57 14.52
C THR A 335 12.09 -21.90 14.77
N VAL A 336 11.90 -20.72 14.18
CA VAL A 336 10.64 -19.99 14.18
C VAL A 336 10.12 -19.91 12.75
N ALA A 337 8.91 -20.40 12.53
CA ALA A 337 8.28 -20.40 11.22
C ALA A 337 6.81 -19.99 11.29
N VAL A 338 6.34 -19.31 10.24
CA VAL A 338 4.92 -19.01 10.07
C VAL A 338 4.33 -19.96 9.05
N TRP A 339 3.21 -20.57 9.42
CA TRP A 339 2.36 -21.42 8.60
C TRP A 339 1.04 -20.69 8.35
N MET A 340 0.45 -20.90 7.17
CA MET A 340 -0.86 -20.32 6.82
C MET A 340 -1.79 -21.40 6.30
N SER A 341 -3.08 -21.18 6.49
CA SER A 341 -4.13 -22.00 5.88
C SER A 341 -4.35 -21.57 4.43
N VAL A 342 -4.11 -22.48 3.50
CA VAL A 342 -4.26 -22.29 2.04
C VAL A 342 -5.32 -23.26 1.53
N ILE A 343 -6.27 -22.77 0.72
CA ILE A 343 -7.28 -23.61 0.09
C ILE A 343 -6.81 -23.91 -1.32
N ASP A 344 -6.88 -25.17 -1.76
CA ASP A 344 -6.58 -25.53 -3.15
C ASP A 344 -7.81 -25.25 -4.03
N PRO A 345 -7.73 -24.31 -4.99
CA PRO A 345 -8.88 -23.90 -5.80
C PRO A 345 -9.25 -24.92 -6.88
N ASP A 346 -8.31 -25.75 -7.33
CA ASP A 346 -8.52 -26.73 -8.40
C ASP A 346 -9.21 -28.00 -7.87
N VAL A 347 -8.96 -28.34 -6.60
CA VAL A 347 -9.49 -29.56 -5.97
C VAL A 347 -10.75 -29.27 -5.14
N GLY A 348 -10.98 -28.04 -4.69
CA GLY A 348 -12.10 -27.71 -3.81
C GLY A 348 -12.05 -28.56 -2.55
N GLY A 349 -10.93 -28.49 -1.82
CA GLY A 349 -10.63 -29.32 -0.65
C GLY A 349 -10.69 -28.59 0.68
N ASP A 350 -10.49 -29.34 1.76
CA ASP A 350 -10.29 -28.77 3.09
C ASP A 350 -9.03 -27.89 3.12
N PRO A 351 -9.04 -26.79 3.90
CA PRO A 351 -7.86 -25.95 4.08
C PRO A 351 -6.62 -26.74 4.50
N ARG A 352 -5.50 -26.53 3.83
CA ARG A 352 -4.21 -27.14 4.15
C ARG A 352 -3.26 -26.15 4.80
N LEU A 353 -2.46 -26.60 5.75
CA LEU A 353 -1.40 -25.77 6.33
C LEU A 353 -0.14 -25.85 5.48
N GLU A 354 0.35 -24.69 5.04
CA GLU A 354 1.62 -24.58 4.34
C GLU A 354 2.59 -23.70 5.12
N LYS A 355 3.86 -24.10 5.11
CA LYS A 355 4.93 -23.34 5.73
C LYS A 355 5.34 -22.19 4.80
N ILE A 356 5.02 -20.97 5.19
CA ILE A 356 5.16 -19.78 4.34
C ILE A 356 6.48 -19.06 4.59
N ARG A 357 6.89 -18.90 5.85
CA ARG A 357 8.07 -18.09 6.22
C ARG A 357 8.93 -18.77 7.28
N ASN A 358 10.22 -18.46 7.23
CA ASN A 358 11.19 -18.79 8.26
C ASN A 358 11.81 -17.50 8.78
N PHE A 359 12.08 -17.48 10.09
CA PHE A 359 12.72 -16.35 10.76
C PHE A 359 14.07 -16.78 11.33
N SER A 360 14.87 -15.80 11.75
CA SER A 360 16.14 -16.07 12.43
C SER A 360 15.90 -16.97 13.65
N PRO A 361 16.61 -18.11 13.77
CA PRO A 361 16.40 -19.05 14.86
C PRO A 361 16.99 -18.55 16.18
N HIS A 362 16.48 -19.08 17.29
CA HIS A 362 17.09 -18.95 18.61
C HIS A 362 18.24 -19.94 18.80
N ASP A 363 19.14 -19.62 19.73
CA ASP A 363 20.16 -20.54 20.21
C ASP A 363 19.51 -21.48 21.25
N GLY A 364 18.84 -22.52 20.76
CA GLY A 364 18.08 -23.50 21.55
C GLY A 364 16.56 -23.36 21.44
N ALA A 365 15.82 -24.19 22.17
CA ALA A 365 14.36 -24.29 22.08
C ALA A 365 13.63 -22.96 22.26
N VAL A 366 12.59 -22.74 21.44
CA VAL A 366 11.64 -21.63 21.60
C VAL A 366 10.73 -21.96 22.77
N THR A 367 10.67 -21.10 23.78
CA THR A 367 9.88 -21.36 25.00
C THR A 367 8.51 -20.70 24.95
N THR A 368 8.40 -19.53 24.32
CA THR A 368 7.16 -18.76 24.28
C THR A 368 7.05 -17.95 23.00
N ILE A 369 5.81 -17.74 22.57
CA ILE A 369 5.44 -16.88 21.44
C ILE A 369 4.33 -15.96 21.95
N SER A 370 4.52 -14.65 21.81
CA SER A 370 3.52 -13.65 22.14
C SER A 370 3.15 -12.86 20.88
N PRO A 371 1.94 -13.03 20.32
CA PRO A 371 1.49 -12.26 19.17
C PRO A 371 1.20 -10.81 19.55
N SER A 372 1.29 -9.92 18.55
CA SER A 372 0.77 -8.55 18.61
C SER A 372 -0.76 -8.54 18.56
N LEU A 373 -1.35 -7.50 19.13
CA LEU A 373 -2.80 -7.26 19.17
C LEU A 373 -3.24 -6.13 18.23
N ARG A 374 -2.32 -5.66 17.37
CA ARG A 374 -2.52 -4.50 16.49
C ARG A 374 -2.02 -4.71 15.07
N ASP A 375 -1.04 -5.58 14.90
CA ASP A 375 -0.40 -5.84 13.61
C ASP A 375 0.03 -7.31 13.51
N LYS A 376 0.67 -7.69 12.41
CA LYS A 376 1.18 -9.04 12.18
C LYS A 376 2.55 -9.28 12.83
N GLY A 377 2.89 -8.48 13.84
CA GLY A 377 4.08 -8.61 14.67
C GLY A 377 3.94 -9.71 15.72
N PHE A 378 5.05 -10.30 16.14
CA PHE A 378 5.07 -11.25 17.25
C PHE A 378 6.46 -11.35 17.88
N LEU A 379 6.48 -11.57 19.19
CA LEU A 379 7.68 -11.76 19.99
C LEU A 379 7.88 -13.26 20.25
N THR A 380 9.12 -13.71 20.17
CA THR A 380 9.53 -15.06 20.53
C THR A 380 10.64 -14.99 21.56
N ALA A 381 10.70 -15.99 22.44
CA ALA A 381 11.82 -16.13 23.35
C ALA A 381 12.31 -17.57 23.42
N GLY A 382 13.56 -17.74 23.81
CA GLY A 382 14.22 -19.04 23.85
C GLY A 382 14.83 -19.39 25.21
N VAL A 383 15.27 -20.65 25.32
CA VAL A 383 15.93 -21.20 26.52
C VAL A 383 17.28 -20.54 26.86
N SER A 384 17.90 -19.83 25.92
CA SER A 384 19.12 -19.04 26.15
C SER A 384 18.87 -17.67 26.80
N GLY A 385 17.60 -17.31 27.03
CA GLY A 385 17.20 -15.98 27.48
C GLY A 385 17.03 -14.97 26.34
N SER A 386 17.29 -15.38 25.10
CA SER A 386 17.19 -14.49 23.95
C SER A 386 15.73 -14.21 23.59
N VAL A 387 15.44 -12.96 23.26
CA VAL A 387 14.12 -12.48 22.84
C VAL A 387 14.24 -11.90 21.44
N ALA A 388 13.31 -12.21 20.54
CA ALA A 388 13.31 -11.68 19.19
C ALA A 388 11.93 -11.14 18.82
N LEU A 389 11.91 -9.99 18.13
CA LEU A 389 10.70 -9.42 17.53
C LEU A 389 10.70 -9.73 16.04
N HIS A 390 9.58 -10.26 15.56
CA HIS A 390 9.37 -10.59 14.16
C HIS A 390 8.13 -9.90 13.62
N HIS A 391 8.04 -9.76 12.31
CA HIS A 391 6.81 -9.34 11.64
C HIS A 391 6.51 -10.25 10.46
N SER A 392 5.31 -10.84 10.46
CA SER A 392 4.93 -11.91 9.52
C SER A 392 4.94 -11.41 8.08
N THR A 393 4.21 -10.34 7.76
CA THR A 393 4.03 -9.86 6.38
C THR A 393 5.34 -9.45 5.72
N SER A 394 6.21 -8.74 6.46
CA SER A 394 7.53 -8.32 5.97
C SER A 394 8.57 -9.45 5.98
N GLY A 395 8.28 -10.56 6.68
CA GLY A 395 9.13 -11.75 6.74
C GLY A 395 10.47 -11.51 7.44
N GLN A 396 10.55 -10.50 8.30
CA GLN A 396 11.80 -10.07 8.93
C GLN A 396 11.81 -10.32 10.43
N THR A 397 12.98 -10.67 10.94
CA THR A 397 13.31 -10.53 12.37
C THR A 397 13.82 -9.11 12.58
N LEU A 398 12.99 -8.28 13.20
CA LEU A 398 13.21 -6.84 13.33
C LEU A 398 14.25 -6.51 14.41
N VAL A 399 14.18 -7.19 15.55
CA VAL A 399 15.10 -7.03 16.68
C VAL A 399 15.45 -8.38 17.27
N ARG A 400 16.69 -8.51 17.74
CA ARG A 400 17.15 -9.62 18.58
C ARG A 400 17.82 -9.07 19.83
N ILE A 401 17.19 -9.31 20.97
CA ILE A 401 17.71 -9.00 22.29
C ILE A 401 18.53 -10.22 22.76
N PRO A 402 19.84 -10.05 23.04
CA PRO A 402 20.67 -11.14 23.49
C PRO A 402 20.22 -11.63 24.87
N GLY A 403 20.30 -12.94 25.08
CA GLY A 403 19.93 -13.54 26.35
C GLY A 403 21.00 -13.39 27.43
N ASN A 404 20.56 -13.51 28.69
CA ASN A 404 21.41 -13.49 29.88
C ASN A 404 21.87 -14.91 30.31
N GLY A 405 21.51 -15.96 29.56
CA GLY A 405 21.80 -17.36 29.86
C GLY A 405 20.77 -18.07 30.72
N SER A 406 19.73 -17.37 31.18
CA SER A 406 18.57 -17.91 31.91
C SER A 406 17.42 -18.20 30.96
N ALA A 407 16.70 -19.32 31.11
CA ALA A 407 15.62 -19.66 30.19
C ALA A 407 14.40 -18.76 30.40
N VAL A 408 13.82 -18.22 29.32
CA VAL A 408 12.57 -17.45 29.43
C VAL A 408 11.41 -18.40 29.70
N LEU A 409 10.73 -18.21 30.83
CA LEU A 409 9.54 -18.99 31.20
C LEU A 409 8.28 -18.46 30.52
N SER A 410 8.10 -17.14 30.50
CA SER A 410 6.95 -16.48 29.88
C SER A 410 7.33 -15.08 29.41
N ALA A 411 6.76 -14.66 28.29
CA ALA A 411 6.88 -13.31 27.77
C ALA A 411 5.51 -12.80 27.30
N MET A 412 5.31 -11.49 27.42
CA MET A 412 4.16 -10.80 26.84
C MET A 412 4.66 -9.59 26.05
N PHE A 413 4.27 -9.53 24.78
CA PHE A 413 4.37 -8.31 23.99
C PHE A 413 3.29 -7.32 24.46
N ALA A 414 3.66 -6.06 24.68
CA ALA A 414 2.76 -5.06 25.21
C ALA A 414 1.58 -4.82 24.24
N PRO A 415 0.36 -4.54 24.73
CA PRO A 415 -0.81 -4.38 23.87
C PRO A 415 -0.70 -3.26 22.81
N LYS A 416 0.18 -2.28 23.05
CA LYS A 416 0.47 -1.16 22.14
C LYS A 416 1.70 -1.34 21.28
N THR A 417 2.32 -2.52 21.34
CA THR A 417 3.52 -2.89 20.56
C THR A 417 4.72 -1.97 20.79
N ASP A 418 4.78 -1.33 21.96
CA ASP A 418 5.79 -0.37 22.43
C ASP A 418 6.78 -0.97 23.45
N GLY A 419 6.63 -2.26 23.78
CA GLY A 419 7.54 -2.92 24.71
C GLY A 419 7.15 -4.36 25.01
N ALA A 420 7.84 -4.99 25.95
CA ALA A 420 7.59 -6.36 26.37
C ALA A 420 7.89 -6.58 27.86
N LEU A 421 7.16 -7.52 28.47
CA LEU A 421 7.43 -8.03 29.82
C LEU A 421 7.91 -9.47 29.72
N VAL A 422 9.07 -9.77 30.30
CA VAL A 422 9.73 -11.07 30.21
C VAL A 422 10.07 -11.59 31.61
N LEU A 423 9.81 -12.86 31.86
CA LEU A 423 10.16 -13.55 33.09
C LEU A 423 11.07 -14.74 32.78
N ASP A 424 12.25 -14.77 33.41
CA ASP A 424 13.20 -15.87 33.31
C ASP A 424 13.08 -16.88 34.47
N ASP A 425 13.72 -18.03 34.30
CA ASP A 425 13.76 -19.13 35.27
C ASP A 425 14.49 -18.77 36.57
N SER A 426 15.42 -17.82 36.51
CA SER A 426 16.09 -17.25 37.67
C SER A 426 15.16 -16.36 38.52
N GLY A 427 13.93 -16.10 38.07
CA GLY A 427 12.96 -15.27 38.78
C GLY A 427 13.20 -13.78 38.60
N ARG A 428 13.82 -13.36 37.49
CA ARG A 428 13.93 -11.96 37.09
C ARG A 428 12.79 -11.58 36.17
N LEU A 429 12.07 -10.54 36.55
CA LEU A 429 11.03 -9.89 35.77
C LEU A 429 11.61 -8.64 35.11
N ILE A 430 11.65 -8.62 33.78
CA ILE A 430 12.34 -7.62 32.97
C ILE A 430 11.33 -6.92 32.05
N THR A 431 11.34 -5.58 32.03
CA THR A 431 10.62 -4.78 31.03
C THR A 431 11.59 -4.28 29.96
N TYR A 432 11.22 -4.52 28.71
CA TYR A 432 11.88 -3.97 27.54
C TYR A 432 11.01 -2.89 26.94
N ASP A 433 11.58 -1.72 26.69
CA ASP A 433 11.03 -0.73 25.79
C ASP A 433 11.47 -1.08 24.37
N ILE A 434 10.52 -1.10 23.42
CA ILE A 434 10.76 -1.52 22.04
C ILE A 434 10.16 -0.48 21.10
N GLU A 435 11.03 0.26 20.41
CA GLU A 435 10.64 1.25 19.43
C GLU A 435 10.65 0.64 18.02
N ASN A 436 9.47 0.50 17.42
CA ASN A 436 9.31 -0.03 16.07
C ASN A 436 8.05 0.52 15.40
N GLU A 437 8.12 1.73 14.87
CA GLU A 437 6.94 2.45 14.33
C GLU A 437 6.40 1.86 13.02
N HIS A 438 7.23 1.18 12.22
CA HIS A 438 6.90 0.78 10.83
C HIS A 438 7.29 -0.67 10.47
N PRO A 439 6.83 -1.69 11.23
CA PRO A 439 7.25 -3.09 11.04
C PRO A 439 6.94 -3.69 9.66
N GLU A 440 5.88 -3.20 9.00
CA GLU A 440 5.42 -3.66 7.69
C GLU A 440 6.19 -3.04 6.52
N SER A 441 6.96 -1.98 6.76
CA SER A 441 7.75 -1.29 5.73
C SER A 441 9.17 -1.82 5.67
N THR A 442 9.49 -2.55 4.61
CA THR A 442 10.86 -2.95 4.28
C THR A 442 11.11 -2.78 2.79
N PHE A 443 12.36 -2.63 2.38
CA PHE A 443 12.68 -2.58 0.95
C PHE A 443 12.11 -3.81 0.20
N SER A 444 12.13 -4.98 0.85
CA SER A 444 11.57 -6.21 0.28
C SER A 444 10.04 -6.13 0.13
N SER A 445 9.31 -5.76 1.19
CA SER A 445 7.84 -5.72 1.16
C SER A 445 7.26 -4.65 0.23
N LEU A 446 8.03 -3.59 -0.05
CA LEU A 446 7.60 -2.51 -0.93
C LEU A 446 7.83 -2.78 -2.42
N PHE A 447 8.92 -3.48 -2.78
CA PHE A 447 9.34 -3.61 -4.18
C PHE A 447 9.35 -5.05 -4.72
N PHE A 448 9.19 -6.06 -3.87
CA PHE A 448 9.12 -7.47 -4.29
C PHE A 448 7.74 -8.08 -3.97
N PRO A 449 7.34 -9.17 -4.64
CA PRO A 449 6.07 -9.83 -4.35
C PRO A 449 6.03 -10.35 -2.91
N VAL A 450 4.88 -10.19 -2.26
CA VAL A 450 4.65 -10.66 -0.88
C VAL A 450 3.48 -11.63 -0.90
N LEU A 451 3.64 -12.76 -0.19
CA LEU A 451 2.53 -13.69 0.05
C LEU A 451 1.70 -13.19 1.23
N TYR A 452 0.51 -12.68 0.95
CA TYR A 452 -0.43 -12.16 1.95
C TYR A 452 -1.37 -13.26 2.45
N GLU A 453 -1.97 -13.06 3.61
CA GLU A 453 -2.93 -14.02 4.16
C GLU A 453 -4.14 -14.20 3.24
N GLY A 454 -4.51 -15.46 3.00
CA GLY A 454 -5.60 -15.84 2.11
C GLY A 454 -5.26 -15.79 0.62
N TYR A 455 -4.00 -15.53 0.25
CA TYR A 455 -3.51 -15.65 -1.11
C TYR A 455 -2.65 -16.91 -1.25
N GLU A 456 -2.65 -17.49 -2.45
CA GLU A 456 -1.89 -18.71 -2.77
C GLU A 456 -0.48 -18.42 -3.30
N GLU A 457 -0.30 -17.25 -3.91
CA GLU A 457 0.95 -16.83 -4.53
C GLU A 457 1.39 -15.44 -4.09
N SER A 458 2.69 -15.20 -4.18
CA SER A 458 3.28 -13.91 -3.85
C SER A 458 2.89 -12.88 -4.90
N LEU A 459 2.23 -11.80 -4.47
CA LEU A 459 1.69 -10.79 -5.37
C LEU A 459 2.22 -9.39 -5.03
N HIS A 460 2.19 -8.51 -6.03
CA HIS A 460 2.35 -7.08 -5.81
C HIS A 460 0.96 -6.46 -5.69
N ILE A 461 0.59 -6.06 -4.47
CA ILE A 461 -0.72 -5.48 -4.19
C ILE A 461 -0.53 -4.18 -3.41
N TRP A 462 -1.27 -3.15 -3.83
CA TRP A 462 -1.48 -1.95 -3.04
C TRP A 462 -2.91 -1.94 -2.50
N GLN A 463 -3.06 -2.09 -1.19
CA GLN A 463 -4.32 -2.01 -0.47
C GLN A 463 -4.02 -1.56 0.96
N SER A 464 -4.19 -0.27 1.23
CA SER A 464 -3.83 0.35 2.50
C SER A 464 -4.91 0.25 3.58
N THR A 465 -6.16 -0.02 3.20
CA THR A 465 -7.30 -0.10 4.13
C THR A 465 -8.12 -1.38 3.90
N GLY A 466 -8.76 -1.84 4.98
CA GLY A 466 -9.67 -2.98 5.00
C GLY A 466 -10.92 -2.70 5.81
N GLY A 467 -11.87 -3.64 5.80
CA GLY A 467 -13.14 -3.53 6.51
C GLY A 467 -13.10 -3.97 7.97
N SER A 468 -11.94 -4.39 8.48
CA SER A 468 -11.75 -4.87 9.86
C SER A 468 -10.43 -4.37 10.45
N ASP A 469 -10.35 -4.34 11.77
CA ASP A 469 -9.14 -3.93 12.51
C ASP A 469 -7.98 -4.95 12.36
N GLU A 470 -8.29 -6.20 12.01
CA GLU A 470 -7.32 -7.29 11.82
C GLU A 470 -6.71 -7.30 10.41
N PHE A 471 -7.10 -6.33 9.58
CA PHE A 471 -6.71 -6.26 8.19
C PHE A 471 -5.18 -6.20 8.03
N GLU A 472 -4.66 -7.05 7.13
CA GLU A 472 -3.25 -7.02 6.73
C GLU A 472 -3.04 -5.97 5.61
N PRO A 473 -2.39 -4.83 5.91
CA PRO A 473 -2.13 -3.81 4.91
C PRO A 473 -1.12 -4.28 3.87
N LYS A 474 -1.38 -3.93 2.60
CA LYS A 474 -0.59 -4.36 1.44
C LYS A 474 0.02 -3.12 0.81
N PHE A 475 1.32 -2.93 1.01
CA PHE A 475 2.02 -1.71 0.62
C PHE A 475 2.95 -1.87 -0.58
N GLY A 476 2.71 -2.86 -1.46
CA GLY A 476 3.50 -3.04 -2.67
C GLY A 476 3.40 -1.80 -3.58
N LEU A 477 4.52 -1.12 -3.83
CA LEU A 477 4.57 0.12 -4.63
C LEU A 477 4.58 -0.14 -6.14
N TRP A 478 4.93 -1.36 -6.55
CA TRP A 478 5.05 -1.73 -7.96
C TRP A 478 3.76 -1.50 -8.77
N PRO A 479 2.54 -1.84 -8.30
CA PRO A 479 1.31 -1.64 -9.06
C PRO A 479 1.01 -0.16 -9.37
N ILE A 480 1.28 0.72 -8.40
CA ILE A 480 1.03 2.16 -8.58
C ILE A 480 2.13 2.84 -9.44
N MET A 481 3.37 2.35 -9.38
CA MET A 481 4.44 2.74 -10.31
C MET A 481 4.15 2.28 -11.73
N PHE A 482 3.72 1.02 -11.88
CA PHE A 482 3.32 0.43 -13.15
C PHE A 482 2.16 1.20 -13.77
N GLY A 483 1.13 1.56 -12.99
CA GLY A 483 0.04 2.39 -13.47
C GLY A 483 0.49 3.76 -13.98
N THR A 484 1.44 4.43 -13.30
CA THR A 484 2.05 5.68 -13.79
C THR A 484 2.72 5.48 -15.15
N LEU A 485 3.48 4.39 -15.32
CA LEU A 485 4.13 4.09 -16.59
C LEU A 485 3.12 3.74 -17.69
N LYS A 486 2.14 2.88 -17.39
CA LYS A 486 1.07 2.46 -18.29
C LYS A 486 0.30 3.65 -18.85
N GLY A 487 -0.17 4.55 -17.97
CA GLY A 487 -0.85 5.78 -18.38
C GLY A 487 0.03 6.68 -19.24
N THR A 488 1.31 6.80 -18.87
CA THR A 488 2.29 7.58 -19.63
C THR A 488 2.50 7.04 -21.04
N VAL A 489 2.71 5.74 -21.17
CA VAL A 489 2.91 5.08 -22.47
C VAL A 489 1.70 5.31 -23.38
N TYR A 490 0.49 5.06 -22.88
CA TYR A 490 -0.72 5.18 -23.72
C TYR A 490 -1.06 6.62 -24.09
N ALA A 491 -0.90 7.57 -23.17
CA ALA A 491 -1.09 8.98 -23.48
C ALA A 491 -0.06 9.49 -24.50
N MET A 492 1.22 9.14 -24.34
CA MET A 492 2.28 9.57 -25.26
C MET A 492 2.18 8.87 -26.62
N LEU A 493 1.71 7.62 -26.68
CA LEU A 493 1.46 6.89 -27.92
C LEU A 493 0.45 7.63 -28.79
N LEU A 494 -0.59 8.23 -28.19
CA LEU A 494 -1.56 9.06 -28.91
C LEU A 494 -1.01 10.48 -29.16
N ALA A 495 -0.53 11.17 -28.13
CA ALA A 495 -0.18 12.59 -28.22
C ALA A 495 1.02 12.86 -29.14
N THR A 496 2.06 12.03 -29.06
CA THR A 496 3.32 12.25 -29.79
C THR A 496 3.14 12.33 -31.30
N PRO A 497 2.56 11.32 -31.98
CA PRO A 497 2.41 11.37 -33.42
C PRO A 497 1.50 12.53 -33.84
N LEU A 498 0.36 12.75 -33.17
CA LEU A 498 -0.56 13.83 -33.53
C LEU A 498 0.09 15.22 -33.37
N ALA A 499 0.77 15.46 -32.25
CA ALA A 499 1.38 16.76 -31.98
C ALA A 499 2.59 17.04 -32.89
N VAL A 500 3.49 16.06 -33.07
CA VAL A 500 4.70 16.25 -33.88
C VAL A 500 4.36 16.33 -35.38
N LEU A 501 3.48 15.47 -35.89
CA LEU A 501 3.06 15.54 -37.29
C LEU A 501 2.26 16.81 -37.57
N GLY A 502 1.40 17.23 -36.64
CA GLY A 502 0.70 18.52 -36.71
C GLY A 502 1.68 19.70 -36.76
N ALA A 503 2.72 19.69 -35.92
CA ALA A 503 3.75 20.72 -35.88
C ALA A 503 4.56 20.77 -37.18
N ILE A 504 4.95 19.60 -37.71
CA ILE A 504 5.63 19.46 -39.01
C ILE A 504 4.77 20.05 -40.13
N TYR A 505 3.49 19.68 -40.19
CA TYR A 505 2.58 20.19 -41.22
C TYR A 505 2.43 21.71 -41.13
N THR A 506 2.25 22.22 -39.91
CA THR A 506 2.06 23.66 -39.65
C THR A 506 3.31 24.48 -39.98
N ALA A 507 4.49 23.99 -39.63
CA ALA A 507 5.75 24.72 -39.85
C ALA A 507 6.19 24.73 -41.32
N MET A 508 6.02 23.61 -42.04
CA MET A 508 6.63 23.43 -43.38
C MET A 508 5.64 23.51 -44.56
N PHE A 509 4.40 23.09 -44.36
CA PHE A 509 3.45 22.91 -45.47
C PHE A 509 2.26 23.88 -45.40
N MET A 510 2.03 24.53 -44.26
CA MET A 510 0.88 25.42 -44.08
C MET A 510 1.16 26.85 -44.55
N ARG A 511 0.17 27.48 -45.19
CA ARG A 511 0.28 28.90 -45.60
C ARG A 511 0.28 29.81 -44.35
N PRO A 512 1.03 30.94 -44.36
CA PRO A 512 1.16 31.83 -43.21
C PRO A 512 -0.18 32.29 -42.60
N ASN A 513 -1.17 32.59 -43.44
CA ASN A 513 -2.48 33.06 -42.99
C ASN A 513 -3.27 31.99 -42.22
N VAL A 514 -3.15 30.72 -42.63
CA VAL A 514 -3.84 29.60 -41.95
C VAL A 514 -3.12 29.26 -40.65
N ARG A 515 -1.78 29.25 -40.69
CA ARG A 515 -0.93 29.05 -39.52
C ARG A 515 -1.21 30.07 -38.42
N ALA A 516 -1.43 31.33 -38.79
CA ALA A 516 -1.79 32.40 -37.86
C ALA A 516 -3.10 32.18 -37.09
N VAL A 517 -3.95 31.25 -37.55
CA VAL A 517 -5.18 30.82 -36.86
C VAL A 517 -5.00 29.50 -36.13
N VAL A 518 -4.41 28.49 -36.79
CA VAL A 518 -4.29 27.13 -36.25
C VAL A 518 -3.41 27.10 -35.00
N LYS A 519 -2.24 27.77 -35.01
CA LYS A 519 -1.32 27.74 -33.88
C LYS A 519 -1.95 28.30 -32.59
N PRO A 520 -2.52 29.52 -32.58
CA PRO A 520 -3.22 30.03 -31.41
C PRO A 520 -4.36 29.12 -30.93
N VAL A 521 -5.14 28.53 -31.84
CA VAL A 521 -6.25 27.62 -31.47
C VAL A 521 -5.71 26.40 -30.71
N VAL A 522 -4.65 25.76 -31.22
CA VAL A 522 -4.03 24.62 -30.53
C VAL A 522 -3.44 25.05 -29.19
N GLU A 523 -2.82 26.23 -29.09
CA GLU A 523 -2.30 26.75 -27.81
C GLU A 523 -3.41 27.04 -26.80
N THR A 524 -4.55 27.56 -27.24
CA THR A 524 -5.71 27.77 -26.35
C THR A 524 -6.29 26.48 -25.80
N MET A 525 -6.08 25.33 -26.46
CA MET A 525 -6.47 24.03 -25.89
C MET A 525 -5.69 23.70 -24.61
N ALA A 526 -4.49 24.29 -24.40
CA ALA A 526 -3.73 24.10 -23.16
C ALA A 526 -4.37 24.82 -21.96
N ALA A 527 -5.26 25.78 -22.19
CA ALA A 527 -5.90 26.58 -21.14
C ALA A 527 -7.06 25.85 -20.45
N PHE A 528 -7.51 24.70 -20.96
CA PHE A 528 -8.55 23.90 -20.32
C PHE A 528 -8.06 23.34 -18.98
N PRO A 529 -8.81 23.54 -17.87
CA PRO A 529 -8.45 22.96 -16.59
C PRO A 529 -8.46 21.43 -16.64
N THR A 530 -7.39 20.79 -16.14
CA THR A 530 -7.25 19.33 -16.19
C THR A 530 -8.33 18.60 -15.38
N VAL A 531 -8.81 19.20 -14.29
CA VAL A 531 -9.96 18.69 -13.50
C VAL A 531 -11.23 18.59 -14.36
N VAL A 532 -11.50 19.61 -15.19
CA VAL A 532 -12.67 19.60 -16.08
C VAL A 532 -12.53 18.52 -17.15
N LEU A 533 -11.34 18.36 -17.72
CA LEU A 533 -11.06 17.29 -18.69
C LEU A 533 -11.19 15.91 -18.05
N GLY A 534 -10.69 15.71 -16.83
CA GLY A 534 -10.83 14.46 -16.08
C GLY A 534 -12.28 14.11 -15.78
N PHE A 535 -13.06 15.10 -15.34
CA PHE A 535 -14.47 14.95 -15.05
C PHE A 535 -15.27 14.57 -16.31
N LEU A 536 -15.06 15.30 -17.41
CA LEU A 536 -15.69 15.00 -18.70
C LEU A 536 -15.25 13.62 -19.23
N ALA A 537 -13.98 13.26 -19.04
CA ALA A 537 -13.45 11.97 -19.45
C ALA A 537 -14.15 10.82 -18.71
N GLY A 538 -14.24 10.89 -17.38
CA GLY A 538 -14.81 9.81 -16.57
C GLY A 538 -16.34 9.73 -16.61
N LEU A 539 -17.05 10.86 -16.63
CA LEU A 539 -18.52 10.88 -16.52
C LEU A 539 -19.24 10.82 -17.87
N TRP A 540 -18.64 11.38 -18.93
CA TRP A 540 -19.28 11.48 -20.25
C TRP A 540 -18.54 10.68 -21.33
N PHE A 541 -17.24 10.87 -21.47
CA PHE A 541 -16.48 10.24 -22.56
C PHE A 541 -16.33 8.73 -22.35
N ALA A 542 -16.07 8.24 -21.13
CA ALA A 542 -15.91 6.82 -20.85
C ALA A 542 -17.19 6.01 -21.16
N PRO A 543 -18.39 6.41 -20.70
CA PRO A 543 -19.64 5.76 -21.11
C PRO A 543 -19.96 5.92 -22.60
N LEU A 544 -19.59 7.05 -23.21
CA LEU A 544 -19.78 7.25 -24.64
C LEU A 544 -18.90 6.28 -25.44
N LEU A 545 -17.61 6.22 -25.13
CA LEU A 545 -16.61 5.38 -25.78
C LEU A 545 -16.98 3.90 -25.69
N GLU A 546 -17.47 3.44 -24.54
CA GLU A 546 -18.01 2.09 -24.36
C GLU A 546 -19.14 1.80 -25.35
N LYS A 547 -20.08 2.74 -25.56
CA LYS A 547 -21.21 2.56 -26.50
C LYS A 547 -20.77 2.55 -27.96
N ILE A 548 -19.76 3.35 -28.31
CA ILE A 548 -19.30 3.53 -29.70
C ILE A 548 -18.00 2.78 -30.00
N PHE A 549 -17.57 1.87 -29.13
CA PHE A 549 -16.28 1.21 -29.24
C PHE A 549 -16.09 0.48 -30.59
N PRO A 550 -17.06 -0.30 -31.10
CA PRO A 550 -16.93 -0.93 -32.42
C PRO A 550 -16.67 0.07 -33.54
N ALA A 551 -17.39 1.20 -33.56
CA ALA A 551 -17.16 2.28 -34.52
C ALA A 551 -15.77 2.90 -34.36
N VAL A 552 -15.30 3.15 -33.13
CA VAL A 552 -13.97 3.70 -32.85
C VAL A 552 -12.87 2.74 -33.31
N ALA A 553 -13.02 1.44 -33.06
CA ALA A 553 -12.11 0.42 -33.57
C ALA A 553 -12.04 0.43 -35.10
N ALA A 554 -13.19 0.54 -35.78
CA ALA A 554 -13.24 0.66 -37.24
C ALA A 554 -12.61 1.96 -37.76
N MET A 555 -12.74 3.08 -37.03
CA MET A 555 -12.13 4.37 -37.41
C MET A 555 -10.60 4.27 -37.53
N PHE A 556 -9.92 3.51 -36.68
CA PHE A 556 -8.46 3.32 -36.77
C PHE A 556 -8.02 2.74 -38.13
N LEU A 557 -8.87 1.95 -38.79
CA LEU A 557 -8.60 1.37 -40.11
C LEU A 557 -9.17 2.24 -41.24
N LEU A 558 -10.44 2.65 -41.11
CA LEU A 558 -11.19 3.28 -42.18
C LEU A 558 -10.76 4.73 -42.42
N ILE A 559 -10.33 5.47 -41.39
CA ILE A 559 -9.87 6.84 -41.57
C ILE A 559 -8.60 6.91 -42.42
N PRO A 560 -7.50 6.19 -42.09
CA PRO A 560 -6.31 6.18 -42.94
C PRO A 560 -6.62 5.74 -44.38
N LEU A 561 -7.47 4.72 -44.54
CA LEU A 561 -7.87 4.23 -45.85
C LEU A 561 -8.64 5.29 -46.66
N ALA A 562 -9.64 5.94 -46.04
CA ALA A 562 -10.42 7.00 -46.69
C ALA A 562 -9.53 8.18 -47.08
N VAL A 563 -8.58 8.56 -46.23
CA VAL A 563 -7.58 9.60 -46.53
C VAL A 563 -6.73 9.20 -47.74
N VAL A 564 -6.22 7.96 -47.80
CA VAL A 564 -5.43 7.47 -48.95
C VAL A 564 -6.26 7.46 -50.23
N VAL A 565 -7.50 6.97 -50.18
CA VAL A 565 -8.41 6.92 -51.33
C VAL A 565 -8.67 8.33 -51.86
N VAL A 566 -8.95 9.29 -50.97
CA VAL A 566 -9.19 10.68 -51.37
C VAL A 566 -7.92 11.34 -51.88
N CYS A 567 -6.75 11.08 -51.27
CA CYS A 567 -5.45 11.55 -51.79
C CYS A 567 -5.19 11.07 -53.21
N VAL A 568 -5.45 9.78 -53.49
CA VAL A 568 -5.30 9.21 -54.84
C VAL A 568 -6.33 9.82 -55.79
N GLY A 569 -7.60 9.90 -55.37
CA GLY A 569 -8.67 10.54 -56.15
C GLY A 569 -8.38 12.01 -56.48
N TRP A 570 -7.75 12.74 -55.55
CA TRP A 570 -7.35 14.13 -55.72
C TRP A 570 -6.34 14.29 -56.87
N GLN A 571 -5.47 13.29 -57.11
CA GLN A 571 -4.51 13.35 -58.22
C GLN A 571 -5.23 13.42 -59.58
N PHE A 572 -6.35 12.71 -59.72
CA PHE A 572 -7.15 12.64 -60.95
C PHE A 572 -8.11 13.83 -61.16
N LEU A 573 -8.28 14.72 -60.17
CA LEU A 573 -9.24 15.81 -60.25
C LEU A 573 -8.78 16.95 -61.20
N PRO A 574 -9.65 17.49 -62.09
CA PRO A 574 -9.32 18.59 -63.00
C PRO A 574 -8.79 19.83 -62.27
N SER A 575 -7.82 20.52 -62.87
CA SER A 575 -7.19 21.73 -62.31
C SER A 575 -8.17 22.86 -61.98
N ARG A 576 -9.33 22.90 -62.66
CA ARG A 576 -10.43 23.85 -62.37
C ARG A 576 -11.04 23.68 -60.98
N LEU A 577 -11.09 22.44 -60.46
CA LEU A 577 -11.65 22.13 -59.13
C LEU A 577 -10.61 22.25 -58.01
N LYS A 578 -9.31 22.18 -58.34
CA LYS A 578 -8.21 22.31 -57.37
C LYS A 578 -8.04 23.75 -56.84
N GLY A 579 -8.56 24.75 -57.57
CA GLY A 579 -8.62 26.16 -57.15
C GLY A 579 -7.24 26.85 -57.01
N THR A 580 -7.23 28.18 -56.89
CA THR A 580 -6.01 29.00 -56.70
C THR A 580 -5.54 29.07 -55.22
N SER A 581 -6.34 28.55 -54.28
CA SER A 581 -6.08 28.57 -52.83
C SER A 581 -5.62 27.23 -52.23
N GLY A 582 -5.19 26.27 -53.05
CA GLY A 582 -4.51 24.99 -52.74
C GLY A 582 -4.61 24.46 -51.30
N ASN A 583 -3.80 24.97 -50.37
CA ASN A 583 -3.69 24.41 -49.01
C ASN A 583 -4.98 24.56 -48.18
N VAL A 584 -5.81 25.58 -48.43
CA VAL A 584 -7.08 25.77 -47.69
C VAL A 584 -8.14 24.80 -48.20
N THR A 585 -8.21 24.60 -49.51
CA THR A 585 -9.15 23.67 -50.12
C THR A 585 -8.78 22.23 -49.79
N GLU A 586 -7.48 21.88 -49.83
CA GLU A 586 -6.96 20.59 -49.40
C GLU A 586 -7.32 20.29 -47.93
N LEU A 587 -7.02 21.21 -47.01
CA LEU A 587 -7.31 21.03 -45.59
C LEU A 587 -8.83 20.89 -45.33
N THR A 588 -9.65 21.66 -46.04
CA THR A 588 -11.12 21.57 -45.94
C THR A 588 -11.62 20.21 -46.42
N VAL A 589 -11.12 19.71 -47.55
CA VAL A 589 -11.47 18.39 -48.07
C VAL A 589 -11.04 17.30 -47.09
N PHE A 590 -9.82 17.36 -46.54
CA PHE A 590 -9.39 16.42 -45.50
C PHE A 590 -10.32 16.43 -44.29
N MET A 591 -10.69 17.61 -43.78
CA MET A 591 -11.61 17.72 -42.65
C MET A 591 -12.99 17.13 -42.96
N LEU A 592 -13.52 17.34 -44.17
CA LEU A 592 -14.78 16.74 -44.61
C LEU A 592 -14.69 15.21 -44.72
N VAL A 593 -13.56 14.67 -45.18
CA VAL A 593 -13.33 13.23 -45.26
C VAL A 593 -13.24 12.62 -43.87
N LEU A 594 -12.50 13.25 -42.95
CA LEU A 594 -12.43 12.81 -41.56
C LEU A 594 -13.81 12.82 -40.90
N ALA A 595 -14.55 13.93 -41.01
CA ALA A 595 -15.89 14.06 -40.47
C ALA A 595 -16.88 13.07 -41.10
N GLY A 596 -16.86 12.93 -42.42
CA GLY A 596 -17.73 12.01 -43.16
C GLY A 596 -17.45 10.55 -42.85
N THR A 597 -16.18 10.15 -42.78
CA THR A 597 -15.78 8.78 -42.42
C THR A 597 -16.14 8.48 -40.97
N THR A 598 -15.91 9.43 -40.06
CA THR A 598 -16.29 9.31 -38.63
C THR A 598 -17.80 9.15 -38.49
N TRP A 599 -18.58 10.02 -39.14
CA TRP A 599 -20.03 9.92 -39.18
C TRP A 599 -20.50 8.58 -39.72
N PHE A 600 -19.91 8.11 -40.82
CA PHE A 600 -20.22 6.81 -41.41
C PHE A 600 -19.94 5.65 -40.44
N CYS A 601 -18.79 5.63 -39.78
CA CYS A 601 -18.47 4.61 -38.76
C CYS A 601 -19.48 4.63 -37.60
N LEU A 602 -19.85 5.82 -37.12
CA LEU A 602 -20.82 5.97 -36.02
C LEU A 602 -22.22 5.45 -36.42
N GLN A 603 -22.68 5.75 -37.63
CA GLN A 603 -23.96 5.26 -38.14
C GLN A 603 -23.97 3.73 -38.31
N LEU A 604 -22.81 3.16 -38.66
CA LEU A 604 -22.65 1.72 -38.82
C LEU A 604 -22.22 1.00 -37.54
N ASN A 605 -22.21 1.64 -36.36
CA ASN A 605 -21.67 1.04 -35.14
C ASN A 605 -22.25 -0.36 -34.84
N HIS A 606 -23.57 -0.50 -34.91
CA HIS A 606 -24.25 -1.79 -34.65
C HIS A 606 -23.97 -2.84 -35.74
N GLN A 607 -23.89 -2.41 -37.00
CA GLN A 607 -23.55 -3.28 -38.13
C GLN A 607 -22.10 -3.76 -38.02
N ILE A 608 -21.18 -2.86 -37.68
CA ILE A 608 -19.78 -3.19 -37.41
C ILE A 608 -19.68 -4.18 -36.24
N GLU A 609 -20.46 -3.96 -35.18
CA GLU A 609 -20.47 -4.86 -34.03
C GLU A 609 -20.99 -6.26 -34.37
N SER A 610 -22.07 -6.35 -35.14
CA SER A 610 -22.60 -7.65 -35.59
C SER A 610 -21.65 -8.35 -36.57
N TRP A 611 -21.00 -7.61 -37.48
CA TRP A 611 -20.08 -8.18 -38.47
C TRP A 611 -18.75 -8.64 -37.87
N LEU A 612 -18.20 -7.90 -36.90
CA LEU A 612 -16.87 -8.17 -36.35
C LEU A 612 -16.90 -8.88 -35.00
N PHE A 613 -17.96 -8.72 -34.22
CA PHE A 613 -17.99 -9.09 -32.79
C PHE A 613 -19.26 -9.83 -32.34
N ASP A 614 -20.02 -10.40 -33.26
CA ASP A 614 -21.23 -11.19 -32.96
C ASP A 614 -22.25 -10.46 -32.05
N SER A 615 -22.37 -9.14 -32.24
CA SER A 615 -23.27 -8.26 -31.47
C SER A 615 -22.97 -8.12 -29.96
N ASN A 616 -21.82 -8.62 -29.50
CA ASN A 616 -21.35 -8.42 -28.14
C ASN A 616 -19.82 -8.33 -28.13
N TYR A 617 -19.29 -7.12 -28.38
CA TYR A 617 -17.84 -6.94 -28.42
C TYR A 617 -17.15 -7.24 -27.09
N LYS A 618 -17.81 -7.04 -25.94
CA LYS A 618 -17.24 -7.36 -24.63
C LYS A 618 -17.11 -8.87 -24.44
N GLY A 619 -18.16 -9.61 -24.75
CA GLY A 619 -18.15 -11.08 -24.72
C GLY A 619 -17.14 -11.65 -25.72
N TRP A 620 -17.01 -11.04 -26.90
CA TRP A 620 -16.00 -11.42 -27.87
C TRP A 620 -14.56 -11.16 -27.37
N LEU A 621 -14.29 -10.01 -26.75
CA LEU A 621 -12.98 -9.71 -26.14
C LEU A 621 -12.63 -10.70 -25.03
N GLN A 622 -13.59 -11.05 -24.18
CA GLN A 622 -13.39 -11.99 -23.09
C GLN A 622 -13.20 -13.43 -23.61
N SER A 623 -13.99 -13.90 -24.56
CA SER A 623 -13.90 -15.26 -25.10
C SER A 623 -12.71 -15.47 -26.03
N SER A 624 -12.33 -14.46 -26.83
CA SER A 624 -11.26 -14.58 -27.83
C SER A 624 -9.88 -14.23 -27.27
N PHE A 625 -9.80 -13.24 -26.37
CA PHE A 625 -8.53 -12.73 -25.85
C PHE A 625 -8.42 -12.76 -24.32
N GLY A 626 -9.46 -13.18 -23.59
CA GLY A 626 -9.48 -13.13 -22.12
C GLY A 626 -9.54 -11.71 -21.55
N LEU A 627 -9.86 -10.70 -22.36
CA LEU A 627 -9.80 -9.29 -21.95
C LEU A 627 -11.15 -8.81 -21.44
N ALA A 628 -11.19 -8.39 -20.18
CA ALA A 628 -12.32 -7.65 -19.62
C ALA A 628 -12.29 -6.18 -20.08
N TYR A 629 -13.47 -5.61 -20.31
CA TYR A 629 -13.64 -4.19 -20.64
C TYR A 629 -14.27 -3.44 -19.46
N ASP A 630 -13.45 -2.63 -18.78
CA ASP A 630 -13.89 -1.68 -17.78
C ASP A 630 -14.32 -0.39 -18.47
N GLN A 631 -15.41 0.23 -18.00
CA GLN A 631 -15.85 1.52 -18.54
C GLN A 631 -14.77 2.59 -18.40
N ARG A 632 -14.13 2.67 -17.23
CA ARG A 632 -13.00 3.55 -16.93
C ARG A 632 -11.71 2.77 -17.12
N ASN A 633 -10.95 3.10 -18.16
CA ASN A 633 -9.81 2.29 -18.58
C ASN A 633 -8.67 3.13 -19.17
N ALA A 634 -7.59 2.46 -19.55
CA ALA A 634 -6.42 3.11 -20.12
C ALA A 634 -6.65 3.76 -21.50
N LEU A 635 -7.59 3.27 -22.31
CA LEU A 635 -7.97 3.91 -23.57
C LEU A 635 -8.56 5.30 -23.34
N VAL A 636 -9.45 5.44 -22.35
CA VAL A 636 -10.04 6.73 -21.97
C VAL A 636 -8.95 7.72 -21.59
N ILE A 637 -7.93 7.29 -20.82
CA ILE A 637 -6.78 8.11 -20.48
C ILE A 637 -5.95 8.47 -21.69
N ALA A 638 -5.69 7.53 -22.60
CA ALA A 638 -4.93 7.81 -23.81
C ALA A 638 -5.49 9.03 -24.56
N PHE A 639 -6.81 9.08 -24.72
CA PHE A 639 -7.51 10.21 -25.33
C PHE A 639 -7.53 11.47 -24.47
N ALA A 640 -7.96 11.39 -23.21
CA ALA A 640 -8.14 12.55 -22.35
C ALA A 640 -6.79 13.22 -22.00
N MET A 641 -5.82 12.43 -21.55
CA MET A 641 -4.48 12.92 -21.23
C MET A 641 -3.71 13.30 -22.49
N GLY A 642 -3.86 12.51 -23.57
CA GLY A 642 -3.23 12.83 -24.85
C GLY A 642 -3.68 14.20 -25.36
N MET A 643 -4.98 14.50 -25.33
CA MET A 643 -5.54 15.80 -25.68
C MET A 643 -4.97 16.94 -24.83
N ALA A 644 -4.80 16.72 -23.53
CA ALA A 644 -4.26 17.73 -22.61
C ALA A 644 -2.79 18.10 -22.89
N VAL A 645 -2.01 17.17 -23.44
CA VAL A 645 -0.55 17.33 -23.65
C VAL A 645 -0.19 17.70 -25.09
N ILE A 646 -1.05 17.37 -26.07
CA ILE A 646 -0.86 17.74 -27.48
C ILE A 646 -0.47 19.22 -27.65
N PRO A 647 -1.15 20.19 -27.03
CA PRO A 647 -0.81 21.61 -27.20
C PRO A 647 0.63 21.96 -26.82
N THR A 648 1.11 21.39 -25.71
CA THR A 648 2.47 21.62 -25.20
C THR A 648 3.51 21.03 -26.15
N ILE A 649 3.32 19.78 -26.59
CA ILE A 649 4.25 19.14 -27.53
C ILE A 649 4.22 19.85 -28.89
N PHE A 650 3.03 20.20 -29.38
CA PHE A 650 2.82 20.84 -30.67
C PHE A 650 3.49 22.22 -30.72
N SER A 651 3.18 23.11 -29.76
CA SER A 651 3.65 24.50 -29.81
C SER A 651 5.18 24.59 -29.76
N ILE A 652 5.82 23.84 -28.85
CA ILE A 652 7.29 23.81 -28.73
C ILE A 652 7.94 23.15 -29.96
N SER A 653 7.34 22.09 -30.50
CA SER A 653 7.84 21.45 -31.73
C SER A 653 7.72 22.38 -32.94
N GLU A 654 6.60 23.07 -33.08
CA GLU A 654 6.32 24.01 -34.17
C GLU A 654 7.27 25.21 -34.13
N ASP A 655 7.54 25.75 -32.94
CA ASP A 655 8.54 26.80 -32.74
C ASP A 655 9.93 26.32 -33.16
N SER A 656 10.33 25.13 -32.72
CA SER A 656 11.63 24.56 -33.08
C SER A 656 11.78 24.34 -34.58
N LEU A 657 10.72 23.87 -35.25
CA LEU A 657 10.73 23.63 -36.70
C LEU A 657 10.71 24.94 -37.48
N SER A 658 9.97 25.95 -37.03
CA SER A 658 9.85 27.25 -37.67
C SER A 658 11.10 28.12 -37.52
N ASN A 659 11.92 27.86 -36.49
CA ASN A 659 13.17 28.55 -36.25
C ASN A 659 14.32 28.06 -37.14
N VAL A 660 14.12 27.01 -37.95
CA VAL A 660 15.12 26.58 -38.94
C VAL A 660 15.33 27.71 -39.95
N PRO A 661 16.59 28.17 -40.20
CA PRO A 661 16.83 29.33 -41.04
C PRO A 661 16.23 29.21 -42.45
N PRO A 662 15.40 30.17 -42.91
CA PRO A 662 14.70 30.07 -44.20
C PRO A 662 15.65 29.95 -45.40
N HIS A 663 16.86 30.50 -45.31
CA HIS A 663 17.86 30.42 -46.37
C HIS A 663 18.40 29.00 -46.57
N LEU A 664 18.45 28.16 -45.52
CA LEU A 664 18.84 26.75 -45.63
C LEU A 664 17.77 25.95 -46.36
N ILE A 665 16.50 26.23 -46.07
CA ILE A 665 15.35 25.62 -46.74
C ILE A 665 15.35 26.02 -48.23
N ALA A 666 15.50 27.33 -48.52
CA ALA A 666 15.57 27.83 -49.90
C ALA A 666 16.76 27.25 -50.67
N GLY A 667 17.93 27.14 -50.02
CA GLY A 667 19.13 26.53 -50.62
C GLY A 667 18.93 25.05 -50.95
N SER A 668 18.34 24.27 -50.06
CA SER A 668 18.01 22.85 -50.31
C SER A 668 17.07 22.70 -51.51
N LEU A 669 16.00 23.50 -51.58
CA LEU A 669 15.06 23.48 -52.69
C LEU A 669 15.71 23.93 -54.02
N ALA A 670 16.63 24.91 -53.98
CA ALA A 670 17.37 25.38 -55.15
C ALA A 670 18.32 24.31 -55.73
N LEU A 671 18.80 23.38 -54.91
CA LEU A 671 19.58 22.21 -55.33
C LEU A 671 18.72 21.08 -55.94
N GLY A 672 17.41 21.30 -56.11
CA GLY A 672 16.48 20.32 -56.67
C GLY A 672 15.95 19.31 -55.64
N ALA A 673 16.20 19.51 -54.34
CA ALA A 673 15.62 18.65 -53.32
C ALA A 673 14.09 18.85 -53.24
N THR A 674 13.35 17.76 -53.03
CA THR A 674 11.90 17.85 -52.82
C THR A 674 11.58 18.42 -51.43
N PRO A 675 10.37 18.96 -51.20
CA PRO A 675 9.93 19.39 -49.87
C PRO A 675 10.05 18.27 -48.81
N TRP A 676 9.76 17.03 -49.20
CA TRP A 676 9.94 15.86 -48.33
C TRP A 676 11.41 15.58 -48.00
N GLN A 677 12.30 15.68 -48.98
CA GLN A 677 13.75 15.53 -48.77
C GLN A 677 14.30 16.66 -47.89
N THR A 678 13.84 17.90 -48.10
CA THR A 678 14.23 19.07 -47.29
C THR A 678 13.74 18.91 -45.84
N LEU A 679 12.50 18.44 -45.64
CA LEU A 679 11.97 18.14 -44.32
C LEU A 679 12.81 17.09 -43.59
N THR A 680 13.01 15.93 -44.21
CA THR A 680 13.61 14.75 -43.57
C THR A 680 15.12 14.87 -43.37
N LYS A 681 15.83 15.50 -44.32
CA LYS A 681 17.30 15.59 -44.30
C LYS A 681 17.85 16.89 -43.73
N LEU A 682 17.02 17.92 -43.55
CA LEU A 682 17.48 19.23 -43.08
C LEU A 682 16.64 19.72 -41.91
N VAL A 683 15.34 19.90 -42.09
CA VAL A 683 14.49 20.59 -41.09
C VAL A 683 14.31 19.78 -39.82
N ILE A 684 13.92 18.50 -39.92
CA ILE A 684 13.74 17.62 -38.76
C ILE A 684 15.06 17.43 -38.01
N ILE A 685 16.17 17.30 -38.73
CA ILE A 685 17.50 17.11 -38.12
C ILE A 685 17.92 18.38 -37.38
N SER A 686 17.78 19.55 -38.01
CA SER A 686 18.12 20.83 -37.39
C SER A 686 17.23 21.16 -36.19
N ALA A 687 15.95 20.78 -36.23
CA ALA A 687 14.97 21.03 -35.16
C ALA A 687 14.89 19.90 -34.12
N SER A 688 15.58 18.78 -34.31
CA SER A 688 15.44 17.59 -33.45
C SER A 688 15.70 17.85 -31.96
N PRO A 689 16.65 18.72 -31.54
CA PRO A 689 16.83 19.03 -30.12
C PRO A 689 15.60 19.67 -29.49
N GLY A 690 14.90 20.55 -30.21
CA GLY A 690 13.70 21.22 -29.71
C GLY A 690 12.47 20.32 -29.73
N VAL A 691 12.27 19.52 -30.78
CA VAL A 691 11.18 18.52 -30.84
C VAL A 691 11.35 17.48 -29.72
N PHE A 692 12.56 17.01 -29.47
CA PHE A 692 12.83 16.09 -28.37
C PHE A 692 12.56 16.73 -27.00
N SER A 693 12.93 18.01 -26.83
CA SER A 693 12.60 18.77 -25.60
C SER A 693 11.09 18.88 -25.40
N ALA A 694 10.32 19.13 -26.46
CA ALA A 694 8.87 19.20 -26.41
C ALA A 694 8.24 17.87 -25.92
N LEU A 695 8.72 16.74 -26.45
CA LEU A 695 8.26 15.41 -26.05
C LEU A 695 8.57 15.10 -24.58
N MET A 696 9.75 15.49 -24.10
CA MET A 696 10.15 15.25 -22.72
C MET A 696 9.37 16.12 -21.72
N ILE A 697 9.12 17.38 -22.06
CA ILE A 697 8.24 18.26 -21.26
C ILE A 697 6.81 17.68 -21.23
N GLY A 698 6.31 17.20 -22.37
CA GLY A 698 5.02 16.53 -22.45
C GLY A 698 4.96 15.27 -21.57
N LEU A 699 5.97 14.40 -21.65
CA LEU A 699 6.06 13.19 -20.86
C LEU A 699 6.11 13.49 -19.35
N GLY A 700 6.91 14.47 -18.93
CA GLY A 700 6.97 14.89 -17.52
C GLY A 700 5.62 15.38 -17.00
N ARG A 701 4.84 16.09 -17.83
CA ARG A 701 3.48 16.52 -17.51
C ARG A 701 2.52 15.33 -17.37
N VAL A 702 2.63 14.31 -18.23
CA VAL A 702 1.80 13.10 -18.13
C VAL A 702 2.07 12.32 -16.85
N VAL A 703 3.34 12.12 -16.55
CA VAL A 703 3.79 11.38 -15.36
C VAL A 703 3.28 12.00 -14.07
N GLY A 704 3.23 13.33 -14.02
CA GLY A 704 2.73 14.10 -12.88
C GLY A 704 1.23 14.40 -12.92
N GLU A 705 0.48 13.90 -13.89
CA GLU A 705 -0.97 14.15 -13.95
C GLU A 705 -1.68 13.43 -12.82
N THR A 706 -2.49 14.17 -12.08
CA THR A 706 -3.25 13.65 -10.95
C THR A 706 -4.74 13.56 -11.27
N MET A 707 -5.32 14.60 -11.85
CA MET A 707 -6.77 14.80 -11.84
C MET A 707 -7.48 14.05 -12.96
N ILE A 708 -6.91 14.04 -14.18
CA ILE A 708 -7.46 13.25 -15.27
C ILE A 708 -7.43 11.76 -14.91
N VAL A 709 -6.31 11.30 -14.36
CA VAL A 709 -6.12 9.90 -13.97
C VAL A 709 -7.11 9.51 -12.87
N LEU A 710 -7.19 10.30 -11.81
CA LEU A 710 -8.08 10.05 -10.67
C LEU A 710 -9.54 9.85 -11.09
N MET A 711 -10.00 10.62 -12.08
CA MET A 711 -11.40 10.62 -12.50
C MET A 711 -11.71 9.57 -13.57
N ALA A 712 -10.74 9.19 -14.41
CA ALA A 712 -10.99 8.40 -15.62
C ALA A 712 -10.41 6.98 -15.64
N THR A 713 -9.58 6.58 -14.66
CA THR A 713 -8.97 5.24 -14.61
C THR A 713 -9.71 4.20 -13.75
N GLY A 714 -10.67 4.62 -12.93
CA GLY A 714 -11.28 3.73 -11.94
C GLY A 714 -10.42 3.45 -10.69
N ASN A 715 -9.15 3.90 -10.68
CA ASN A 715 -8.21 3.82 -9.54
C ASN A 715 -7.94 2.43 -8.98
N THR A 716 -8.03 1.39 -9.81
CA THR A 716 -7.71 0.01 -9.40
C THR A 716 -6.23 -0.28 -9.65
N PRO A 717 -5.41 -0.64 -8.64
CA PRO A 717 -3.97 -0.86 -8.79
C PRO A 717 -3.67 -2.25 -9.41
N VAL A 718 -4.06 -2.45 -10.67
CA VAL A 718 -3.81 -3.70 -11.42
C VAL A 718 -2.56 -3.60 -12.28
N MET A 719 -1.83 -4.73 -12.41
CA MET A 719 -0.57 -4.82 -13.15
C MET A 719 -0.71 -5.56 -14.48
N ASP A 720 -1.67 -5.13 -15.29
CA ASP A 720 -1.89 -5.70 -16.61
C ASP A 720 -1.79 -4.59 -17.67
N MET A 721 -1.09 -4.88 -18.77
CA MET A 721 -0.93 -3.98 -19.91
C MET A 721 -2.19 -3.87 -20.76
N ASN A 722 -3.25 -4.65 -20.50
CA ASN A 722 -4.54 -4.49 -21.15
C ASN A 722 -4.97 -3.01 -21.23
N LEU A 723 -5.44 -2.61 -22.41
CA LEU A 723 -5.87 -1.24 -22.69
C LEU A 723 -7.27 -0.96 -22.14
N PHE A 724 -8.04 -2.01 -21.87
CA PHE A 724 -9.45 -1.97 -21.49
C PHE A 724 -9.71 -2.06 -20.00
N ASN A 725 -8.67 -2.20 -19.17
CA ASN A 725 -8.82 -2.14 -17.71
C ASN A 725 -8.29 -0.83 -17.11
N GLY A 726 -8.71 -0.57 -15.88
CA GLY A 726 -8.24 0.53 -15.06
C GLY A 726 -6.76 0.43 -14.67
N PHE A 727 -6.27 1.46 -13.97
CA PHE A 727 -5.01 1.42 -13.24
C PHE A 727 -5.00 2.50 -12.16
N ARG A 728 -4.01 2.48 -11.26
CA ARG A 728 -3.79 3.55 -10.28
C ARG A 728 -2.35 4.07 -10.41
N THR A 729 -2.16 5.38 -10.37
CA THR A 729 -0.84 6.02 -10.50
C THR A 729 -0.33 6.52 -9.15
N LEU A 730 0.99 6.72 -9.00
CA LEU A 730 1.59 7.37 -7.82
C LEU A 730 0.90 8.69 -7.43
N SER A 731 0.67 9.58 -8.40
CA SER A 731 0.04 10.90 -8.18
C SER A 731 -1.40 10.79 -7.65
N ALA A 732 -2.24 10.00 -8.33
CA ALA A 732 -3.60 9.71 -7.89
C ALA A 732 -3.64 8.97 -6.54
N ASN A 733 -2.69 8.08 -6.26
CA ASN A 733 -2.59 7.38 -4.99
C ASN A 733 -2.38 8.36 -3.82
N ILE A 734 -1.41 9.27 -3.98
CA ILE A 734 -1.14 10.34 -3.01
C ILE A 734 -2.38 11.21 -2.81
N ALA A 735 -3.03 11.64 -3.89
CA ALA A 735 -4.19 12.54 -3.78
C ALA A 735 -5.39 11.91 -3.06
N VAL A 736 -5.60 10.60 -3.19
CA VAL A 736 -6.73 9.88 -2.58
C VAL A 736 -6.46 9.54 -1.12
N GLU A 737 -5.29 8.99 -0.82
CA GLU A 737 -5.03 8.41 0.51
C GLU A 737 -4.40 9.40 1.49
N MET A 738 -3.80 10.49 1.01
CA MET A 738 -3.14 11.45 1.90
C MET A 738 -4.09 12.10 2.93
N PRO A 739 -5.34 12.48 2.57
CA PRO A 739 -6.28 13.01 3.55
C PRO A 739 -6.74 12.00 4.61
N GLU A 740 -6.64 10.70 4.33
CA GLU A 740 -7.11 9.61 5.21
C GLU A 740 -5.97 9.00 6.04
N ALA A 741 -4.71 9.26 5.66
CA ALA A 741 -3.55 8.68 6.31
C ALA A 741 -3.27 9.33 7.69
N PRO A 742 -3.16 8.54 8.78
CA PRO A 742 -2.80 9.04 10.09
C PRO A 742 -1.41 9.70 10.07
N HIS A 743 -1.31 10.93 10.58
CA HIS A 743 -0.05 11.66 10.60
C HIS A 743 1.06 10.87 11.32
N GLY A 744 2.20 10.70 10.66
CA GLY A 744 3.34 9.94 11.19
C GLY A 744 3.21 8.42 11.09
N GLY A 745 2.04 7.88 10.73
CA GLY A 745 1.85 6.45 10.52
C GLY A 745 2.55 5.93 9.25
N THR A 746 2.62 4.60 9.11
CA THR A 746 3.30 3.96 7.98
C THR A 746 2.74 4.39 6.63
N LEU A 747 1.40 4.36 6.47
CA LEU A 747 0.74 4.81 5.24
C LEU A 747 1.12 6.25 4.88
N TYR A 748 1.08 7.17 5.85
CA TYR A 748 1.44 8.58 5.66
C TYR A 748 2.83 8.70 5.05
N ARG A 749 3.83 8.08 5.68
CA ARG A 749 5.22 8.12 5.20
C ARG A 749 5.41 7.40 3.86
N LEU A 750 4.67 6.32 3.60
CA LEU A 750 4.70 5.63 2.31
C LEU A 750 4.15 6.47 1.17
N LEU A 751 3.17 7.34 1.41
CA LEU A 751 2.71 8.31 0.42
C LEU A 751 3.77 9.39 0.15
N PHE A 752 4.52 9.81 1.17
CA PHE A 752 5.72 10.64 0.98
C PHE A 752 6.80 9.91 0.17
N LEU A 753 6.99 8.60 0.39
CA LEU A 753 7.90 7.78 -0.41
C LEU A 753 7.43 7.69 -1.87
N ALA A 754 6.13 7.53 -2.12
CA ALA A 754 5.57 7.60 -3.47
C ALA A 754 5.85 8.96 -4.13
N GLY A 755 5.75 10.06 -3.38
CA GLY A 755 6.12 11.41 -3.83
C GLY A 755 7.62 11.53 -4.13
N LEU A 756 8.48 10.99 -3.27
CA LEU A 756 9.92 10.94 -3.47
C LEU A 756 10.29 10.12 -4.72
N LEU A 757 9.66 8.97 -4.94
CA LEU A 757 9.85 8.15 -6.13
C LEU A 757 9.43 8.89 -7.39
N LEU A 758 8.28 9.59 -7.37
CA LEU A 758 7.83 10.41 -8.48
C LEU A 758 8.82 11.56 -8.77
N PHE A 759 9.33 12.22 -7.73
CA PHE A 759 10.33 13.27 -7.84
C PHE A 759 11.65 12.75 -8.44
N VAL A 760 12.15 11.62 -7.94
CA VAL A 760 13.37 10.97 -8.44
C VAL A 760 13.18 10.53 -9.90
N PHE A 761 12.06 9.89 -10.22
CA PHE A 761 11.75 9.45 -11.57
C PHE A 761 11.68 10.63 -12.56
N THR A 762 10.93 11.68 -12.23
CA THR A 762 10.83 12.89 -13.08
C THR A 762 12.18 13.60 -13.21
N SER A 763 12.98 13.63 -12.14
CA SER A 763 14.35 14.18 -12.18
C SER A 763 15.27 13.37 -13.10
N ILE A 764 15.22 12.04 -13.04
CA ILE A 764 16.00 11.15 -13.93
C ILE A 764 15.60 11.39 -15.38
N VAL A 765 14.30 11.36 -15.68
CA VAL A 765 13.78 11.58 -17.04
C VAL A 765 14.19 12.95 -17.57
N ASN A 766 14.02 14.02 -16.79
CA ASN A 766 14.40 15.37 -17.20
C ASN A 766 15.92 15.53 -17.37
N THR A 767 16.71 14.87 -16.53
CA THR A 767 18.18 14.87 -16.66
C THR A 767 18.63 14.14 -17.92
N LEU A 768 18.09 12.95 -18.18
CA LEU A 768 18.32 12.21 -19.41
C LEU A 768 17.91 13.03 -20.64
N ALA A 769 16.77 13.73 -20.55
CA ALA A 769 16.29 14.60 -21.60
C ALA A 769 17.30 15.70 -21.94
N GLU A 770 17.83 16.37 -20.91
CA GLU A 770 18.82 17.43 -21.06
C GLU A 770 20.14 16.90 -21.64
N ILE A 771 20.61 15.74 -21.17
CA ILE A 771 21.82 15.09 -21.70
C ILE A 771 21.66 14.79 -23.20
N VAL A 772 20.52 14.23 -23.61
CA VAL A 772 20.24 13.94 -25.03
C VAL A 772 20.16 15.23 -25.84
N ARG A 773 19.48 16.26 -25.32
CA ARG A 773 19.38 17.58 -25.97
C ARG A 773 20.75 18.21 -26.22
N GLN A 774 21.64 18.18 -25.23
CA GLN A 774 23.00 18.71 -25.34
C GLN A 774 23.83 17.93 -26.36
N ARG A 775 23.76 16.59 -26.36
CA ARG A 775 24.44 15.74 -27.35
C ARG A 775 23.95 16.02 -28.78
N LEU A 776 22.64 16.14 -28.98
CA LEU A 776 22.07 16.47 -30.29
C LEU A 776 22.51 17.86 -30.75
N ARG A 777 22.48 18.85 -29.85
CA ARG A 777 22.93 20.21 -30.16
C ARG A 777 24.41 20.24 -30.55
N ALA A 778 25.29 19.57 -29.80
CA ALA A 778 26.72 19.52 -30.11
C ALA A 778 27.01 18.83 -31.46
N ARG A 779 26.29 17.76 -31.78
CA ARG A 779 26.43 17.03 -33.05
C ARG A 779 26.02 17.86 -34.26
N TYR A 780 25.00 18.71 -34.11
CA TYR A 780 24.42 19.47 -35.22
C TYR A 780 24.75 20.96 -35.22
N SER A 781 25.39 21.51 -34.17
CA SER A 781 25.88 22.89 -34.15
C SER A 781 27.13 23.10 -34.99
N GLN A 782 27.74 22.02 -35.49
CA GLN A 782 28.92 22.05 -36.36
C GLN A 782 28.57 22.15 -37.86
N PHE A 783 27.28 22.14 -38.22
CA PHE A 783 26.79 22.19 -39.60
C PHE A 783 25.87 23.39 -39.84
#